data_AF-A0A517MKB4-F1
#
_entry.id   AF-A0A517MKB4-F1
#
_cell.length_a   1.000
_cell.length_b   1.000
_cell.length_c   1.000
_cell.angle_alpha   90.00
_cell.angle_beta   90.00
_cell.angle_gamma   90.00
#
_symmetry.space_group_name_H-M   'P 1'
#
loop_
_entity.id
_entity.type
_entity.pdbx_description
1 polymer ?
#
loop_
_entity_poly.entity_id
_entity_poly.type
_entity_poly.pdbx_seq_one_letter_code
_entity_poly.pdbx_strand_id
1 'polypeptide(L)'
;MLRHFSAQRLKRFFLYSLAVVCSSVSLAWSADPDASPVPADPQKFHLFLLAGQSNMAGRGVVSEADKKPNPRILMLNKDRQWVPAVDPLHFDKPTIAGVGVGRSFAAEYAKAHPGVTVGLIPCAVGGSGIETWQPEGFHKQTNSHPWDDMLVRATAAVEQGDLKGILWHQGESDSKPTAAAKYEGRLIELIGRFRETFQNPRLPFLIGQLGKFEERPWTEGRIQVDTAQQNVTRLVPRTAFVPADGLNHKGDQVHFDSPSLREFGYRYAAAMKWIESLEPVLTLAPSEGNPRNSEGDLIQLADGRVLHVYSRFESDASDHGSATLVSRYSDDGGATWSTEDELVVANEGGMNVMSVSLLRLADDRIALFYLVKNSLTDCRPVVRFSSDEAKTWTEPVQMIPDAEVGYYVLNNDRVIQLSAGRLVAPVALHHRPGQEKPDWLGQVTCYTSDDAGATWQRSDTFQKASDAEGNRVAAQEPGVVERRDGSLLMWVRTDAGVQYQATSTDRGATWTTLKPSALVSPRSPASIERIPATGDLIAIWNDHGFMDSPSPNRTPLALAISSDDGKTWSDSIPLDSDPMGWYCYTSIDFVDGSVLLSHVAGRRAKGEHLSTSVVRRLPLSEIYKQLHAFKIKKLQRIGDKKFHNAFTDLVLFKDKWYCVYREGTAHVSPDGALQILTSDDAKTWTSAAVITHPTADLRDAKMTVTPEGELMLSGAGAFPPETGVRHQSIAWFSKDGKTWSEGQDIGPANYWLWRTTFAGDNAYAIGYHTGVPVDKHISLFRSQDGGRTFQTHVDRMFEAGYPNETSILFQADGQAICLLRRDGDSKSGMLGKSMPPYDQWEWIDMGTRVGGPHILQLPDGRIVAAVRLYDGRVRTSLCWLNPETGALTEFQTLPSGGDTSYPGLVWHNDSLWVSYYSAHEVGNKKFKTAVYIAEVKE
;
A
#
# COMPACT_ATOMS: atom_id res chain seq x y z
N MET A 1 -25.72 -11.71 70.30
CA MET A 1 -27.19 -11.58 70.32
C MET A 1 -27.68 -12.04 68.95
N LEU A 2 -28.09 -13.31 68.80
CA LEU A 2 -29.49 -13.77 68.88
C LEU A 2 -30.36 -12.98 67.88
N ARG A 3 -31.09 -13.52 66.89
CA ARG A 3 -31.61 -14.86 66.54
C ARG A 3 -32.54 -14.54 65.32
N HIS A 4 -32.63 -15.26 64.19
CA HIS A 4 -33.37 -16.51 64.06
C HIS A 4 -33.30 -17.08 62.60
N PHE A 5 -32.96 -18.39 62.53
CA PHE A 5 -33.52 -19.50 61.73
C PHE A 5 -33.57 -19.40 60.17
N SER A 6 -32.74 -20.16 59.42
CA SER A 6 -32.76 -21.62 59.08
C SER A 6 -33.84 -21.98 58.05
N ALA A 7 -33.68 -22.87 57.06
CA ALA A 7 -32.63 -23.71 56.48
C ALA A 7 -33.28 -24.24 55.17
N GLN A 8 -32.61 -24.59 54.07
CA GLN A 8 -31.80 -25.80 53.89
C GLN A 8 -31.10 -25.76 52.52
N ARG A 9 -30.08 -26.61 52.41
CA ARG A 9 -28.97 -26.65 51.45
C ARG A 9 -28.95 -28.02 50.74
N LEU A 10 -28.33 -28.07 49.55
CA LEU A 10 -27.69 -29.24 48.86
C LEU A 10 -28.65 -30.32 48.28
N LYS A 11 -28.43 -31.02 47.15
CA LYS A 11 -27.33 -31.26 46.17
C LYS A 11 -27.98 -31.92 44.92
N ARG A 12 -27.76 -31.45 43.67
CA ARG A 12 -26.77 -31.89 42.66
C ARG A 12 -27.21 -33.08 41.77
N PHE A 13 -27.07 -32.89 40.44
CA PHE A 13 -26.91 -33.84 39.30
C PHE A 13 -28.03 -33.99 38.22
N PHE A 14 -27.66 -33.51 37.01
CA PHE A 14 -27.79 -34.07 35.66
C PHE A 14 -29.08 -33.96 34.78
N LEU A 15 -28.89 -33.19 33.70
CA LEU A 15 -29.17 -33.42 32.26
C LEU A 15 -30.61 -33.34 31.63
N TYR A 16 -30.71 -32.37 30.69
CA TYR A 16 -31.51 -32.23 29.44
C TYR A 16 -33.04 -32.31 29.47
N SER A 17 -33.73 -31.26 29.00
CA SER A 17 -34.02 -31.09 27.55
C SER A 17 -34.78 -29.78 27.22
N LEU A 18 -34.23 -29.07 26.22
CA LEU A 18 -34.81 -28.21 25.18
C LEU A 18 -36.31 -27.82 25.25
N ALA A 19 -36.57 -26.50 25.35
CA ALA A 19 -37.52 -25.75 24.50
C ALA A 19 -37.55 -24.27 24.93
N VAL A 20 -36.67 -23.43 24.37
CA VAL A 20 -36.83 -21.97 24.44
C VAL A 20 -37.19 -21.48 23.05
N VAL A 21 -38.44 -21.05 22.92
CA VAL A 21 -38.97 -20.31 21.78
C VAL A 21 -38.25 -18.96 21.76
N CYS A 22 -37.36 -18.78 20.78
CA CYS A 22 -36.79 -17.48 20.45
C CYS A 22 -37.89 -16.60 19.80
N SER A 23 -38.62 -15.85 20.62
CA SER A 23 -39.33 -14.66 20.14
C SER A 23 -38.29 -13.56 19.88
N SER A 24 -37.96 -13.37 18.62
CA SER A 24 -37.24 -12.20 18.10
C SER A 24 -38.01 -10.93 18.44
N VAL A 25 -37.56 -10.20 19.46
CA VAL A 25 -37.95 -8.80 19.63
C VAL A 25 -37.17 -8.01 18.59
N SER A 26 -37.81 -7.74 17.46
CA SER A 26 -37.39 -6.73 16.51
C SER A 26 -37.47 -5.37 17.21
N LEU A 27 -36.38 -4.92 17.80
CA LEU A 27 -36.20 -3.49 18.11
C LEU A 27 -36.01 -2.77 16.77
N ALA A 28 -37.12 -2.49 16.09
CA ALA A 28 -37.14 -1.49 15.05
C ALA A 28 -36.94 -0.15 15.75
N TRP A 29 -35.77 0.45 15.58
CA TRP A 29 -35.57 1.87 15.85
C TRP A 29 -36.55 2.64 14.95
N SER A 30 -37.65 3.11 15.54
CA SER A 30 -38.44 4.18 14.97
C SER A 30 -37.59 5.45 15.06
N ALA A 31 -36.91 5.82 13.98
CA ALA A 31 -36.30 7.13 13.87
C ALA A 31 -37.42 8.18 13.93
N ASP A 32 -37.29 9.15 14.83
CA ASP A 32 -38.19 10.28 14.95
C ASP A 32 -38.14 11.09 13.63
N PRO A 33 -39.25 11.24 12.88
CA PRO A 33 -39.26 11.96 11.62
C PRO A 33 -38.93 13.46 11.77
N ASP A 34 -38.93 13.99 13.00
CA ASP A 34 -38.58 15.38 13.32
C ASP A 34 -37.12 15.55 13.82
N ALA A 35 -36.34 14.48 13.96
CA ALA A 35 -34.93 14.59 14.34
C ALA A 35 -34.08 15.13 13.18
N SER A 36 -33.38 16.25 13.42
CA SER A 36 -32.44 16.83 12.43
C SER A 36 -31.42 15.76 11.98
N PRO A 37 -31.19 15.59 10.66
CA PRO A 37 -30.19 14.65 10.16
C PRO A 37 -28.75 15.10 10.48
N VAL A 38 -28.56 16.37 10.82
CA VAL A 38 -27.27 16.95 11.20
C VAL A 38 -26.94 16.56 12.64
N PRO A 39 -25.75 16.00 12.92
CA PRO A 39 -25.31 15.72 14.28
C PRO A 39 -25.33 16.98 15.17
N ALA A 40 -25.78 16.83 16.41
CA ALA A 40 -25.78 17.93 17.39
C ALA A 40 -24.37 18.39 17.79
N ASP A 41 -23.38 17.50 17.65
CA ASP A 41 -21.97 17.77 17.90
C ASP A 41 -21.28 18.08 16.55
N PRO A 42 -20.87 19.34 16.28
CA PRO A 42 -20.21 19.73 15.05
C PRO A 42 -18.91 18.95 14.78
N GLN A 43 -18.23 18.44 15.81
CA GLN A 43 -17.02 17.62 15.65
C GLN A 43 -17.31 16.26 15.03
N LYS A 44 -18.57 15.79 15.10
CA LYS A 44 -19.03 14.54 14.46
C LYS A 44 -19.61 14.77 13.07
N PHE A 45 -19.61 16.01 12.58
CA PHE A 45 -20.08 16.34 11.25
C PHE A 45 -18.92 16.83 10.39
N HIS A 46 -18.29 15.90 9.65
CA HIS A 46 -17.15 16.21 8.80
C HIS A 46 -17.62 16.66 7.43
N LEU A 47 -17.23 17.86 7.03
CA LEU A 47 -17.64 18.50 5.80
C LEU A 47 -16.56 18.41 4.72
N PHE A 48 -17.01 18.24 3.48
CA PHE A 48 -16.14 18.24 2.30
C PHE A 48 -16.71 19.12 1.21
N LEU A 49 -15.86 20.02 0.71
CA LEU A 49 -16.19 20.88 -0.40
C LEU A 49 -15.91 20.16 -1.73
N LEU A 50 -16.90 20.12 -2.61
CA LEU A 50 -16.78 19.55 -3.94
C LEU A 50 -16.66 20.69 -4.97
N ALA A 51 -15.45 21.01 -5.39
CA ALA A 51 -15.14 22.16 -6.24
C ALA A 51 -14.46 21.76 -7.56
N GLY A 52 -14.53 22.65 -8.56
CA GLY A 52 -13.98 22.42 -9.89
C GLY A 52 -15.04 22.45 -10.98
N GLN A 53 -14.91 21.59 -12.00
CA GLN A 53 -15.74 21.64 -13.21
C GLN A 53 -16.61 20.39 -13.43
N SER A 54 -16.94 20.07 -14.69
CA SER A 54 -17.94 19.06 -15.05
C SER A 54 -17.66 17.65 -14.56
N ASN A 55 -16.40 17.23 -14.41
CA ASN A 55 -16.06 15.93 -13.85
C ASN A 55 -16.25 15.86 -12.32
N MET A 56 -16.04 16.96 -11.58
CA MET A 56 -16.47 17.05 -10.17
C MET A 56 -18.00 17.04 -10.07
N ALA A 57 -18.66 17.83 -10.93
CA ALA A 57 -20.11 17.91 -10.96
C ALA A 57 -20.77 16.56 -11.29
N GLY A 58 -20.06 15.72 -12.05
CA GLY A 58 -20.51 14.40 -12.48
C GLY A 58 -21.42 14.47 -13.69
N ARG A 59 -21.17 13.58 -14.67
CA ARG A 59 -21.98 13.44 -15.91
C ARG A 59 -22.37 11.98 -16.19
N GLY A 60 -22.15 11.09 -15.21
CA GLY A 60 -22.51 9.69 -15.30
C GLY A 60 -24.02 9.47 -15.22
N VAL A 61 -24.50 8.39 -15.84
CA VAL A 61 -25.91 7.99 -15.81
C VAL A 61 -26.32 7.58 -14.40
N VAL A 62 -27.37 8.22 -13.87
CA VAL A 62 -27.92 7.92 -12.53
C VAL A 62 -28.78 6.66 -12.59
N SER A 63 -28.46 5.68 -11.76
CA SER A 63 -29.23 4.46 -11.56
C SER A 63 -30.09 4.53 -10.29
N GLU A 64 -31.01 3.57 -10.12
CA GLU A 64 -31.82 3.48 -8.88
C GLU A 64 -30.97 3.23 -7.63
N ALA A 65 -29.80 2.59 -7.77
CA ALA A 65 -28.86 2.43 -6.65
C ALA A 65 -28.28 3.78 -6.21
N ASP A 66 -28.09 4.71 -7.14
CA ASP A 66 -27.55 6.04 -6.86
C ASP A 66 -28.59 6.97 -6.19
N LYS A 67 -29.87 6.58 -6.20
CA LYS A 67 -30.96 7.26 -5.48
C LYS A 67 -31.19 6.71 -4.07
N LYS A 68 -30.49 5.64 -3.67
CA LYS A 68 -30.62 5.08 -2.31
C LYS A 68 -29.76 5.87 -1.32
N PRO A 69 -30.34 6.55 -0.32
CA PRO A 69 -29.57 7.34 0.64
C PRO A 69 -28.74 6.46 1.58
N ASN A 70 -27.64 7.02 2.10
CA ASN A 70 -26.89 6.48 3.23
C ASN A 70 -27.15 7.39 4.44
N PRO A 71 -27.58 6.87 5.60
CA PRO A 71 -27.94 7.70 6.75
C PRO A 71 -26.77 8.53 7.31
N ARG A 72 -25.52 8.17 7.02
CA ARG A 72 -24.33 8.91 7.47
C ARG A 72 -23.75 9.85 6.41
N ILE A 73 -24.47 10.08 5.32
CA ILE A 73 -23.99 10.95 4.23
C ILE A 73 -25.09 11.94 3.86
N LEU A 74 -24.81 13.21 4.07
CA LEU A 74 -25.68 14.33 3.75
C LEU A 74 -25.08 15.16 2.62
N MET A 75 -25.94 15.90 1.92
CA MET A 75 -25.54 16.92 0.97
C MET A 75 -26.24 18.24 1.29
N LEU A 76 -25.56 19.34 1.06
CA LEU A 76 -26.16 20.67 1.11
C LEU A 76 -26.86 20.92 -0.23
N ASN A 77 -28.19 21.05 -0.21
CA ASN A 77 -28.97 21.28 -1.43
C ASN A 77 -28.88 22.76 -1.89
N LYS A 78 -29.49 23.08 -3.05
CA LYS A 78 -29.53 24.44 -3.62
C LYS A 78 -30.13 25.50 -2.68
N ASP A 79 -31.01 25.07 -1.77
CA ASP A 79 -31.72 25.90 -0.80
C ASP A 79 -30.93 26.02 0.52
N ARG A 80 -29.69 25.50 0.56
CA ARG A 80 -28.77 25.46 1.72
C ARG A 80 -29.30 24.65 2.91
N GLN A 81 -30.03 23.58 2.63
CA GLN A 81 -30.51 22.64 3.63
C GLN A 81 -29.77 21.31 3.52
N TRP A 82 -29.44 20.71 4.67
CA TRP A 82 -28.86 19.38 4.74
C TRP A 82 -29.93 18.31 4.50
N VAL A 83 -29.72 17.51 3.45
CA VAL A 83 -30.62 16.41 3.07
C VAL A 83 -29.82 15.12 2.85
N PRO A 84 -30.45 13.94 2.93
CA PRO A 84 -29.78 12.69 2.58
C PRO A 84 -29.16 12.73 1.18
N ALA A 85 -27.88 12.36 1.06
CA ALA A 85 -27.15 12.47 -0.19
C ALA A 85 -27.55 11.40 -1.23
N VAL A 86 -28.01 11.84 -2.39
CA VAL A 86 -28.33 11.02 -3.59
C VAL A 86 -27.79 11.70 -4.85
N ASP A 87 -27.48 10.93 -5.90
CA ASP A 87 -27.07 11.54 -7.17
C ASP A 87 -28.28 12.01 -7.98
N PRO A 88 -28.16 13.14 -8.72
CA PRO A 88 -26.98 14.00 -8.81
C PRO A 88 -26.79 14.88 -7.57
N LEU A 89 -25.55 14.97 -7.07
CA LEU A 89 -25.20 15.90 -5.99
C LEU A 89 -25.20 17.36 -6.43
N HIS A 90 -24.79 17.62 -7.67
CA HIS A 90 -24.61 18.97 -8.21
C HIS A 90 -25.83 19.43 -9.02
N PHE A 91 -25.97 20.75 -9.14
CA PHE A 91 -27.09 21.41 -9.81
C PHE A 91 -26.62 22.55 -10.76
N ASP A 92 -25.37 22.53 -11.20
CA ASP A 92 -24.72 23.54 -12.07
C ASP A 92 -25.26 23.55 -13.51
N LYS A 93 -25.70 22.40 -13.99
CA LYS A 93 -26.39 22.21 -15.29
C LYS A 93 -27.38 21.06 -15.10
N PRO A 94 -28.58 21.32 -14.57
CA PRO A 94 -29.46 20.28 -14.00
C PRO A 94 -29.94 19.23 -15.00
N THR A 95 -29.89 19.52 -16.31
CA THR A 95 -30.27 18.56 -17.37
C THR A 95 -29.21 17.50 -17.66
N ILE A 96 -27.96 17.72 -17.23
CA ILE A 96 -26.82 16.82 -17.53
C ILE A 96 -26.00 16.43 -16.30
N ALA A 97 -26.24 17.04 -15.14
CA ALA A 97 -25.64 16.61 -13.88
C ALA A 97 -26.05 15.18 -13.56
N GLY A 98 -25.10 14.38 -13.07
CA GLY A 98 -25.31 12.95 -12.87
C GLY A 98 -24.49 12.39 -11.72
N VAL A 99 -24.16 11.10 -11.81
CA VAL A 99 -23.23 10.45 -10.87
C VAL A 99 -21.90 11.19 -10.91
N GLY A 100 -21.35 11.50 -9.74
CA GLY A 100 -20.02 12.10 -9.54
C GLY A 100 -19.20 11.34 -8.50
N VAL A 101 -18.08 11.92 -8.06
CA VAL A 101 -17.13 11.26 -7.13
C VAL A 101 -17.55 11.32 -5.67
N GLY A 102 -18.39 12.28 -5.29
CA GLY A 102 -18.62 12.66 -3.89
C GLY A 102 -19.24 11.57 -3.02
N ARG A 103 -20.19 10.78 -3.54
CA ARG A 103 -20.90 9.78 -2.73
C ARG A 103 -20.06 8.56 -2.41
N SER A 104 -19.30 8.03 -3.37
CA SER A 104 -18.39 6.91 -3.12
C SER A 104 -17.22 7.33 -2.22
N PHE A 105 -16.70 8.54 -2.41
CA PHE A 105 -15.75 9.16 -1.48
C PHE A 105 -16.28 9.19 -0.04
N ALA A 106 -17.44 9.83 0.17
CA ALA A 106 -18.01 9.99 1.51
C ALA A 106 -18.36 8.66 2.16
N ALA A 107 -18.77 7.65 1.37
CA ALA A 107 -19.06 6.32 1.89
C ALA A 107 -17.80 5.63 2.43
N GLU A 108 -16.66 5.72 1.74
CA GLU A 108 -15.40 5.17 2.24
C GLU A 108 -14.84 5.99 3.41
N TYR A 109 -14.91 7.32 3.34
CA TYR A 109 -14.51 8.18 4.44
C TYR A 109 -15.28 7.87 5.74
N ALA A 110 -16.62 7.73 5.65
CA ALA A 110 -17.46 7.38 6.79
C ALA A 110 -17.21 5.97 7.34
N LYS A 111 -16.70 5.03 6.52
CA LYS A 111 -16.28 3.70 7.01
C LYS A 111 -15.00 3.81 7.82
N ALA A 112 -14.03 4.59 7.35
CA ALA A 112 -12.77 4.85 8.05
C ALA A 112 -12.95 5.69 9.34
N HIS A 113 -14.05 6.43 9.44
CA HIS A 113 -14.38 7.27 10.59
C HIS A 113 -15.71 6.85 11.25
N PRO A 114 -15.72 5.79 12.08
CA PRO A 114 -16.90 5.38 12.82
C PRO A 114 -17.45 6.52 13.69
N GLY A 115 -18.78 6.67 13.73
CA GLY A 115 -19.45 7.71 14.52
C GLY A 115 -19.52 9.10 13.88
N VAL A 116 -18.87 9.31 12.73
CA VAL A 116 -18.96 10.55 11.94
C VAL A 116 -20.08 10.48 10.91
N THR A 117 -20.79 11.58 10.74
CA THR A 117 -21.63 11.87 9.57
C THR A 117 -20.84 12.76 8.61
N VAL A 118 -20.92 12.48 7.32
CA VAL A 118 -20.22 13.21 6.26
C VAL A 118 -21.17 14.17 5.55
N GLY A 119 -20.81 15.45 5.50
CA GLY A 119 -21.55 16.48 4.77
C GLY A 119 -20.83 16.85 3.47
N LEU A 120 -21.51 16.73 2.34
CA LEU A 120 -21.00 17.12 1.03
C LEU A 120 -21.54 18.50 0.64
N ILE A 121 -20.65 19.40 0.21
CA ILE A 121 -20.99 20.76 -0.22
C ILE A 121 -20.76 20.87 -1.74
N PRO A 122 -21.80 20.73 -2.59
CA PRO A 122 -21.66 20.74 -4.05
C PRO A 122 -21.46 22.16 -4.59
N CYS A 123 -20.29 22.44 -5.16
CA CYS A 123 -19.90 23.77 -5.64
C CYS A 123 -19.29 23.77 -7.04
N ALA A 124 -19.14 22.62 -7.70
CA ALA A 124 -18.57 22.57 -9.05
C ALA A 124 -19.40 23.33 -10.09
N VAL A 125 -18.73 23.93 -11.07
CA VAL A 125 -19.33 24.70 -12.17
C VAL A 125 -18.80 24.19 -13.51
N GLY A 126 -19.65 23.49 -14.26
CA GLY A 126 -19.26 22.82 -15.50
C GLY A 126 -18.75 23.76 -16.59
N GLY A 127 -17.50 23.57 -17.00
CA GLY A 127 -16.83 24.33 -18.06
C GLY A 127 -15.98 25.50 -17.58
N SER A 128 -16.05 25.86 -16.29
CA SER A 128 -15.25 26.95 -15.73
C SER A 128 -13.74 26.64 -15.78
N GLY A 129 -12.93 27.60 -16.22
CA GLY A 129 -11.48 27.57 -16.02
C GLY A 129 -11.09 28.10 -14.63
N ILE A 130 -9.87 27.81 -14.20
CA ILE A 130 -9.37 28.19 -12.86
C ILE A 130 -9.35 29.71 -12.65
N GLU A 131 -9.29 30.51 -13.73
CA GLU A 131 -9.33 31.98 -13.68
C GLU A 131 -10.66 32.55 -13.15
N THR A 132 -11.73 31.75 -13.14
CA THR A 132 -13.03 32.16 -12.61
C THR A 132 -13.21 31.77 -11.14
N TRP A 133 -12.27 31.00 -10.58
CA TRP A 133 -12.27 30.57 -9.17
C TRP A 133 -11.50 31.57 -8.29
N GLN A 134 -11.89 32.83 -8.36
CA GLN A 134 -11.37 33.93 -7.54
C GLN A 134 -12.50 34.93 -7.25
N PRO A 135 -12.37 35.81 -6.23
CA PRO A 135 -13.38 36.82 -5.93
C PRO A 135 -13.79 37.62 -7.17
N GLU A 136 -15.09 37.83 -7.35
CA GLU A 136 -15.71 38.51 -8.50
C GLU A 136 -15.52 37.80 -9.86
N GLY A 137 -14.88 36.63 -9.88
CA GLY A 137 -14.66 35.82 -11.07
C GLY A 137 -15.99 35.38 -11.68
N PHE A 138 -16.25 35.79 -12.93
CA PHE A 138 -17.53 35.52 -13.61
C PHE A 138 -17.39 34.48 -14.71
N HIS A 139 -18.23 33.44 -14.66
CA HIS A 139 -18.31 32.42 -15.70
C HIS A 139 -19.56 32.60 -16.57
N LYS A 140 -19.35 33.15 -17.78
CA LYS A 140 -20.42 33.55 -18.71
C LYS A 140 -21.36 32.40 -19.11
N GLN A 141 -20.85 31.17 -19.29
CA GLN A 141 -21.66 30.07 -19.81
C GLN A 141 -22.77 29.64 -18.84
N THR A 142 -22.52 29.72 -17.53
CA THR A 142 -23.48 29.35 -16.49
C THR A 142 -24.08 30.58 -15.79
N ASN A 143 -23.66 31.79 -16.17
CA ASN A 143 -24.05 33.04 -15.52
C ASN A 143 -23.87 32.97 -13.99
N SER A 144 -22.70 32.50 -13.56
CA SER A 144 -22.38 32.22 -12.16
C SER A 144 -21.05 32.85 -11.77
N HIS A 145 -20.84 33.00 -10.48
CA HIS A 145 -19.57 33.46 -9.90
C HIS A 145 -18.97 32.31 -9.08
N PRO A 146 -18.18 31.39 -9.69
CA PRO A 146 -17.85 30.11 -9.06
C PRO A 146 -17.28 30.22 -7.64
N TRP A 147 -16.38 31.17 -7.41
CA TRP A 147 -15.82 31.43 -6.08
C TRP A 147 -16.85 32.00 -5.10
N ASP A 148 -17.56 33.06 -5.49
CA ASP A 148 -18.49 33.76 -4.60
C ASP A 148 -19.71 32.89 -4.25
N ASP A 149 -20.25 32.18 -5.25
CA ASP A 149 -21.34 31.22 -5.06
C ASP A 149 -20.94 30.05 -4.15
N MET A 150 -19.69 29.58 -4.27
CA MET A 150 -19.13 28.57 -3.38
C MET A 150 -18.99 29.11 -1.96
N LEU A 151 -18.45 30.31 -1.80
CA LEU A 151 -18.22 30.93 -0.50
C LEU A 151 -19.51 31.06 0.29
N VAL A 152 -20.59 31.53 -0.34
CA VAL A 152 -21.93 31.62 0.30
C VAL A 152 -22.41 30.27 0.80
N ARG A 153 -22.21 29.19 0.02
CA ARG A 153 -22.62 27.83 0.42
C ARG A 153 -21.74 27.26 1.53
N ALA A 154 -20.43 27.40 1.39
CA ALA A 154 -19.46 26.84 2.32
C ALA A 154 -19.56 27.52 3.69
N THR A 155 -19.68 28.85 3.74
CA THR A 155 -19.84 29.60 5.01
C THR A 155 -21.08 29.12 5.78
N ALA A 156 -22.22 28.93 5.11
CA ALA A 156 -23.43 28.42 5.75
C ALA A 156 -23.29 26.96 6.25
N ALA A 157 -22.43 26.17 5.61
CA ALA A 157 -22.20 24.78 5.98
C ALA A 157 -21.26 24.66 7.20
N VAL A 158 -20.16 25.42 7.23
CA VAL A 158 -19.12 25.31 8.28
C VAL A 158 -19.57 25.82 9.65
N GLU A 159 -20.69 26.54 9.73
CA GLU A 159 -21.33 26.87 11.01
C GLU A 159 -21.86 25.63 11.74
N GLN A 160 -22.09 24.52 11.03
CA GLN A 160 -22.72 23.30 11.57
C GLN A 160 -21.78 22.10 11.67
N GLY A 161 -20.58 22.16 11.08
CA GLY A 161 -19.63 21.05 11.03
C GLY A 161 -18.21 21.48 10.67
N ASP A 162 -17.27 20.56 10.78
CA ASP A 162 -15.85 20.83 10.57
C ASP A 162 -15.42 20.52 9.13
N LEU A 163 -14.85 21.51 8.43
CA LEU A 163 -14.37 21.34 7.06
C LEU A 163 -13.06 20.55 7.05
N LYS A 164 -13.15 19.27 6.67
CA LYS A 164 -12.03 18.34 6.68
C LYS A 164 -11.23 18.31 5.38
N GLY A 165 -11.76 18.81 4.28
CA GLY A 165 -11.01 18.88 3.04
C GLY A 165 -11.77 19.39 1.83
N ILE A 166 -11.01 19.62 0.76
CA ILE A 166 -11.52 20.06 -0.54
C ILE A 166 -11.19 18.99 -1.57
N LEU A 167 -12.21 18.52 -2.28
CA LEU A 167 -12.04 17.74 -3.49
C LEU A 167 -12.09 18.72 -4.66
N TRP A 168 -11.01 18.77 -5.42
CA TRP A 168 -10.85 19.60 -6.61
C TRP A 168 -10.72 18.70 -7.83
N HIS A 169 -11.55 18.92 -8.84
CA HIS A 169 -11.41 18.24 -10.14
C HIS A 169 -11.67 19.21 -11.28
N GLN A 170 -10.57 19.65 -11.90
CA GLN A 170 -10.56 20.75 -12.86
C GLN A 170 -9.28 20.73 -13.68
N GLY A 171 -9.35 21.28 -14.90
CA GLY A 171 -8.16 21.59 -15.72
C GLY A 171 -8.38 21.39 -17.22
N GLU A 172 -9.46 20.71 -17.64
CA GLU A 172 -9.69 20.48 -19.08
C GLU A 172 -10.00 21.77 -19.85
N SER A 173 -10.60 22.78 -19.20
CA SER A 173 -10.83 24.10 -19.80
C SER A 173 -9.53 24.93 -19.92
N ASP A 174 -8.52 24.62 -19.09
CA ASP A 174 -7.24 25.31 -19.03
C ASP A 174 -6.16 24.69 -19.92
N SER A 175 -6.45 23.58 -20.60
CA SER A 175 -5.47 22.88 -21.46
C SER A 175 -5.16 23.59 -22.79
N LYS A 176 -5.43 24.90 -22.90
CA LYS A 176 -4.99 25.75 -24.02
C LYS A 176 -3.62 26.36 -23.68
N PRO A 177 -2.70 26.55 -24.66
CA PRO A 177 -1.32 26.93 -24.37
C PRO A 177 -1.13 28.12 -23.39
N THR A 178 -1.91 29.20 -23.57
CA THR A 178 -1.79 30.40 -22.72
C THR A 178 -2.37 30.24 -21.31
N ALA A 179 -3.34 29.35 -21.13
CA ALA A 179 -3.95 29.05 -19.83
C ALA A 179 -3.13 27.99 -19.08
N ALA A 180 -2.68 26.94 -19.79
CA ALA A 180 -1.87 25.85 -19.25
C ALA A 180 -0.58 26.37 -18.60
N ALA A 181 0.12 27.29 -19.26
CA ALA A 181 1.35 27.91 -18.74
C ALA A 181 1.15 28.72 -17.43
N LYS A 182 -0.09 29.08 -17.07
CA LYS A 182 -0.42 29.81 -15.84
C LYS A 182 -1.06 28.93 -14.77
N TYR A 183 -1.33 27.67 -15.10
CA TYR A 183 -2.17 26.80 -14.28
C TYR A 183 -1.55 26.51 -12.91
N GLU A 184 -0.26 26.17 -12.86
CA GLU A 184 0.45 25.82 -11.62
C GLU A 184 0.40 26.96 -10.59
N GLY A 185 0.83 28.16 -10.98
CA GLY A 185 0.80 29.33 -10.09
C GLY A 185 -0.61 29.67 -9.61
N ARG A 186 -1.61 29.60 -10.49
CA ARG A 186 -3.02 29.83 -10.12
C ARG A 186 -3.57 28.77 -9.18
N LEU A 187 -3.14 27.52 -9.33
CA LEU A 187 -3.54 26.43 -8.45
C LEU A 187 -2.93 26.61 -7.06
N ILE A 188 -1.66 26.99 -6.95
CA ILE A 188 -1.00 27.33 -5.67
C ILE A 188 -1.75 28.49 -4.98
N GLU A 189 -2.03 29.58 -5.72
CA GLU A 189 -2.79 30.72 -5.21
C GLU A 189 -4.20 30.32 -4.76
N LEU A 190 -4.89 29.47 -5.53
CA LEU A 190 -6.22 28.97 -5.20
C LEU A 190 -6.22 28.19 -3.88
N ILE A 191 -5.26 27.27 -3.70
CA ILE A 191 -5.14 26.48 -2.47
C ILE A 191 -4.85 27.40 -1.27
N GLY A 192 -3.94 28.37 -1.43
CA GLY A 192 -3.66 29.38 -0.42
C GLY A 192 -4.92 30.16 -0.03
N ARG A 193 -5.68 30.63 -1.02
CA ARG A 193 -6.93 31.37 -0.82
C ARG A 193 -7.99 30.55 -0.08
N PHE A 194 -8.16 29.28 -0.41
CA PHE A 194 -9.07 28.39 0.33
C PHE A 194 -8.67 28.28 1.81
N ARG A 195 -7.37 28.09 2.08
CA ARG A 195 -6.83 27.97 3.44
C ARG A 195 -6.99 29.24 4.26
N GLU A 196 -6.74 30.39 3.64
CA GLU A 196 -6.95 31.71 4.26
C GLU A 196 -8.44 31.95 4.55
N THR A 197 -9.31 31.66 3.58
CA THR A 197 -10.76 31.88 3.68
C THR A 197 -11.37 31.07 4.82
N PHE A 198 -10.99 29.81 4.95
CA PHE A 198 -11.47 28.92 6.01
C PHE A 198 -10.58 28.88 7.25
N GLN A 199 -9.58 29.77 7.34
CA GLN A 199 -8.65 29.92 8.46
C GLN A 199 -7.99 28.59 8.89
N ASN A 200 -7.72 27.72 7.92
CA ASN A 200 -7.11 26.41 8.14
C ASN A 200 -5.88 26.26 7.24
N PRO A 201 -4.67 26.61 7.72
CA PRO A 201 -3.45 26.54 6.91
C PRO A 201 -3.05 25.11 6.54
N ARG A 202 -3.66 24.10 7.17
CA ARG A 202 -3.42 22.67 6.93
C ARG A 202 -4.64 21.97 6.32
N LEU A 203 -5.57 22.73 5.72
CA LEU A 203 -6.75 22.14 5.07
C LEU A 203 -6.31 21.21 3.92
N PRO A 204 -6.66 19.91 3.96
CA PRO A 204 -6.39 18.97 2.88
C PRO A 204 -7.00 19.40 1.55
N PHE A 205 -6.21 19.26 0.49
CA PHE A 205 -6.63 19.56 -0.88
C PHE A 205 -6.33 18.39 -1.80
N LEU A 206 -7.36 17.80 -2.41
CA LEU A 206 -7.25 16.59 -3.25
C LEU A 206 -7.49 16.96 -4.71
N ILE A 207 -6.51 16.72 -5.58
CA ILE A 207 -6.53 17.10 -6.99
C ILE A 207 -6.80 15.86 -7.85
N GLY A 208 -7.90 15.84 -8.59
CA GLY A 208 -8.19 14.78 -9.55
C GLY A 208 -7.51 15.01 -10.88
N GLN A 209 -6.85 13.96 -11.38
CA GLN A 209 -6.25 13.94 -12.70
C GLN A 209 -7.30 14.09 -13.82
N LEU A 210 -6.91 14.78 -14.89
CA LEU A 210 -7.72 14.89 -16.10
C LEU A 210 -8.00 13.51 -16.73
N GLY A 211 -9.16 13.35 -17.38
CA GLY A 211 -9.46 12.14 -18.14
C GLY A 211 -8.49 11.90 -19.30
N LYS A 212 -7.63 10.88 -19.16
CA LYS A 212 -6.67 10.39 -20.17
C LYS A 212 -7.25 9.15 -20.86
N PHE A 213 -7.85 9.36 -22.02
CA PHE A 213 -8.54 8.32 -22.81
C PHE A 213 -7.79 8.06 -24.11
N GLU A 214 -7.72 6.81 -24.55
CA GLU A 214 -6.97 6.38 -25.74
C GLU A 214 -7.44 7.10 -27.01
N GLU A 215 -8.74 7.35 -27.11
CA GLU A 215 -9.41 7.97 -28.25
C GLU A 215 -9.16 9.49 -28.34
N ARG A 216 -8.59 10.10 -27.29
CA ARG A 216 -8.39 11.54 -27.21
C ARG A 216 -6.90 11.90 -27.14
N PRO A 217 -6.40 12.75 -28.05
CA PRO A 217 -5.01 13.21 -28.01
C PRO A 217 -4.63 13.87 -26.67
N TRP A 218 -3.51 13.43 -26.10
CA TRP A 218 -2.91 14.05 -24.93
C TRP A 218 -2.05 15.24 -25.36
N THR A 219 -2.70 16.38 -25.58
CA THR A 219 -2.05 17.60 -26.11
C THR A 219 -1.02 18.19 -25.15
N GLU A 220 -0.10 19.02 -25.67
CA GLU A 220 0.90 19.74 -24.88
C GLU A 220 0.29 20.52 -23.70
N GLY A 221 -0.82 21.22 -23.93
CA GLY A 221 -1.51 21.93 -22.85
C GLY A 221 -2.13 21.01 -21.79
N ARG A 222 -2.48 19.75 -22.13
CA ARG A 222 -2.92 18.75 -21.14
C ARG A 222 -1.75 18.20 -20.36
N ILE A 223 -0.62 17.95 -21.02
CA ILE A 223 0.64 17.55 -20.38
C ILE A 223 1.02 18.61 -19.34
N GLN A 224 1.04 19.89 -19.72
CA GLN A 224 1.39 20.98 -18.81
C GLN A 224 0.46 21.10 -17.61
N VAL A 225 -0.87 20.99 -17.80
CA VAL A 225 -1.83 21.04 -16.69
C VAL A 225 -1.68 19.82 -15.78
N ASP A 226 -1.52 18.63 -16.33
CA ASP A 226 -1.31 17.39 -15.57
C ASP A 226 -0.01 17.43 -14.76
N THR A 227 1.09 17.87 -15.37
CA THR A 227 2.38 18.09 -14.68
C THR A 227 2.22 19.13 -13.55
N ALA A 228 1.53 20.25 -13.80
CA ALA A 228 1.28 21.26 -12.77
C ALA A 228 0.47 20.68 -11.58
N GLN A 229 -0.55 19.86 -11.85
CA GLN A 229 -1.32 19.20 -10.79
C GLN A 229 -0.46 18.28 -9.92
N GLN A 230 0.49 17.55 -10.53
CA GLN A 230 1.43 16.68 -9.82
C GLN A 230 2.47 17.50 -9.04
N ASN A 231 3.09 18.50 -9.67
CA ASN A 231 4.12 19.36 -9.07
C ASN A 231 3.63 20.10 -7.83
N VAL A 232 2.39 20.58 -7.83
CA VAL A 232 1.81 21.29 -6.68
C VAL A 232 1.84 20.45 -5.40
N THR A 233 1.77 19.11 -5.47
CA THR A 233 1.88 18.24 -4.29
C THR A 233 3.26 18.33 -3.61
N ARG A 234 4.31 18.65 -4.38
CA ARG A 234 5.70 18.85 -3.92
C ARG A 234 5.97 20.28 -3.45
N LEU A 235 5.08 21.22 -3.78
CA LEU A 235 5.22 22.64 -3.47
C LEU A 235 4.26 23.14 -2.39
N VAL A 236 3.17 22.41 -2.12
CA VAL A 236 2.11 22.83 -1.20
C VAL A 236 1.79 21.68 -0.23
N PRO A 237 2.07 21.84 1.08
CA PRO A 237 1.86 20.78 2.07
C PRO A 237 0.40 20.36 2.15
N ARG A 238 0.14 19.11 2.55
CA ARG A 238 -1.20 18.52 2.66
C ARG A 238 -2.04 18.64 1.38
N THR A 239 -1.40 18.35 0.25
CA THR A 239 -2.04 18.27 -1.08
C THR A 239 -1.74 16.91 -1.67
N ALA A 240 -2.74 16.24 -2.24
CA ALA A 240 -2.56 14.94 -2.89
C ALA A 240 -3.11 14.95 -4.31
N PHE A 241 -2.46 14.17 -5.18
CA PHE A 241 -2.87 13.92 -6.55
C PHE A 241 -3.61 12.58 -6.63
N VAL A 242 -4.73 12.55 -7.37
CA VAL A 242 -5.59 11.37 -7.48
C VAL A 242 -5.65 10.97 -8.95
N PRO A 243 -4.99 9.86 -9.36
CA PRO A 243 -4.88 9.53 -10.77
C PRO A 243 -6.13 8.86 -11.34
N ALA A 244 -6.26 9.02 -12.64
CA ALA A 244 -7.36 8.53 -13.46
C ALA A 244 -6.99 7.31 -14.32
N ASP A 245 -5.82 6.68 -14.10
CA ASP A 245 -5.38 5.51 -14.88
C ASP A 245 -6.42 4.38 -14.87
N GLY A 246 -6.71 3.82 -16.04
CA GLY A 246 -7.67 2.73 -16.23
C GLY A 246 -9.14 3.12 -16.10
N LEU A 247 -9.47 4.41 -15.99
CA LEU A 247 -10.84 4.91 -15.95
C LEU A 247 -11.38 5.19 -17.38
N ASN A 248 -12.67 4.96 -17.58
CA ASN A 248 -13.35 5.05 -18.87
C ASN A 248 -14.20 6.31 -19.00
N HIS A 249 -14.34 6.79 -20.25
CA HIS A 249 -15.25 7.89 -20.57
C HIS A 249 -16.66 7.39 -20.94
N LYS A 250 -17.68 8.22 -20.75
CA LYS A 250 -19.10 7.91 -21.02
C LYS A 250 -19.50 7.84 -22.50
N GLY A 251 -18.53 7.77 -23.41
CA GLY A 251 -18.73 7.88 -24.86
C GLY A 251 -18.45 9.26 -25.48
N ASP A 252 -18.19 10.31 -24.71
CA ASP A 252 -17.95 11.68 -25.22
C ASP A 252 -16.47 12.13 -25.19
N GLN A 253 -15.55 11.22 -24.86
CA GLN A 253 -14.11 11.44 -24.77
C GLN A 253 -13.70 12.55 -23.78
N VAL A 254 -14.59 12.99 -22.89
CA VAL A 254 -14.34 14.09 -21.94
C VAL A 254 -14.70 13.68 -20.53
N HIS A 255 -15.90 13.15 -20.34
CA HIS A 255 -16.43 12.88 -19.02
C HIS A 255 -16.34 11.40 -18.69
N PHE A 256 -15.98 11.10 -17.45
CA PHE A 256 -15.96 9.73 -16.96
C PHE A 256 -17.37 9.11 -16.95
N ASP A 257 -17.43 7.79 -17.16
CA ASP A 257 -18.67 7.04 -16.98
C ASP A 257 -18.98 6.81 -15.48
N SER A 258 -20.15 6.23 -15.18
CA SER A 258 -20.60 6.05 -13.79
C SER A 258 -19.76 5.06 -12.99
N PRO A 259 -19.38 3.89 -13.51
CA PRO A 259 -18.40 3.01 -12.84
C PRO A 259 -17.09 3.73 -12.52
N SER A 260 -16.55 4.47 -13.48
CA SER A 260 -15.28 5.19 -13.33
C SER A 260 -15.36 6.31 -12.29
N LEU A 261 -16.45 7.07 -12.24
CA LEU A 261 -16.64 8.12 -11.23
C LEU A 261 -16.77 7.55 -9.81
N ARG A 262 -17.40 6.38 -9.66
CA ARG A 262 -17.46 5.69 -8.36
C ARG A 262 -16.08 5.25 -7.90
N GLU A 263 -15.33 4.58 -8.80
CA GLU A 263 -13.94 4.17 -8.54
C GLU A 263 -13.04 5.35 -8.24
N PHE A 264 -13.19 6.46 -8.98
CA PHE A 264 -12.45 7.69 -8.72
C PHE A 264 -12.74 8.22 -7.31
N GLY A 265 -14.00 8.24 -6.86
CA GLY A 265 -14.32 8.62 -5.48
C GLY A 265 -13.67 7.73 -4.41
N TYR A 266 -13.47 6.43 -4.69
CA TYR A 266 -12.67 5.56 -3.81
C TYR A 266 -11.19 5.96 -3.80
N ARG A 267 -10.62 6.35 -4.95
CA ARG A 267 -9.24 6.86 -5.03
C ARG A 267 -9.08 8.20 -4.29
N TYR A 268 -10.08 9.09 -4.35
CA TYR A 268 -10.09 10.30 -3.52
C TYR A 268 -10.09 9.97 -2.02
N ALA A 269 -10.81 8.93 -1.59
CA ALA A 269 -10.83 8.53 -0.19
C ALA A 269 -9.48 7.94 0.23
N ALA A 270 -8.82 7.16 -0.63
CA ALA A 270 -7.46 6.68 -0.41
C ALA A 270 -6.45 7.84 -0.31
N ALA A 271 -6.54 8.85 -1.17
CA ALA A 271 -5.70 10.05 -1.10
C ALA A 271 -5.94 10.86 0.18
N MET A 272 -7.19 10.95 0.66
CA MET A 272 -7.49 11.55 1.96
C MET A 272 -6.85 10.77 3.11
N LYS A 273 -6.99 9.44 3.10
CA LYS A 273 -6.36 8.55 4.08
C LYS A 273 -4.84 8.68 4.09
N TRP A 274 -4.23 8.82 2.91
CA TRP A 274 -2.79 9.11 2.79
C TRP A 274 -2.43 10.43 3.49
N ILE A 275 -3.13 11.53 3.20
CA ILE A 275 -2.92 12.83 3.87
C ILE A 275 -3.11 12.75 5.40
N GLU A 276 -4.03 11.92 5.88
CA GLU A 276 -4.23 11.67 7.31
C GLU A 276 -3.06 10.87 7.92
N SER A 277 -2.51 9.89 7.18
CA SER A 277 -1.32 9.14 7.62
C SER A 277 -0.03 9.96 7.65
N LEU A 278 0.01 11.09 6.93
CA LEU A 278 1.09 12.08 6.98
C LEU A 278 1.01 12.99 8.21
N GLU A 279 0.20 12.70 9.22
CA GLU A 279 0.31 13.38 10.52
C GLU A 279 1.36 12.69 11.41
N PRO A 280 2.24 13.44 12.10
CA PRO A 280 3.17 12.84 13.04
C PRO A 280 2.43 12.15 14.19
N VAL A 281 2.88 10.95 14.55
CA VAL A 281 2.42 10.20 15.74
C VAL A 281 3.22 10.57 16.99
N LEU A 282 4.42 11.16 16.79
CA LEU A 282 5.24 11.75 17.85
C LEU A 282 5.88 13.04 17.32
N THR A 283 5.93 14.07 18.16
CA THR A 283 6.65 15.32 17.89
C THR A 283 7.40 15.75 19.14
N LEU A 284 8.72 15.82 19.03
CA LEU A 284 9.65 16.17 20.09
C LEU A 284 10.23 17.54 19.79
N ALA A 285 9.48 18.60 20.11
CA ALA A 285 9.88 19.98 19.89
C ALA A 285 10.88 20.46 20.97
N PRO A 286 11.68 21.51 20.68
CA PRO A 286 12.49 22.18 21.70
C PRO A 286 11.65 22.66 22.88
N SER A 287 12.25 22.67 24.06
CA SER A 287 11.68 23.17 25.30
C SER A 287 12.71 23.95 26.11
N GLU A 288 12.29 24.53 27.24
CA GLU A 288 13.23 25.12 28.19
C GLU A 288 14.28 24.08 28.64
N GLY A 289 15.56 24.41 28.56
CA GLY A 289 16.67 23.49 28.83
C GLY A 289 16.89 22.37 27.80
N ASN A 290 16.17 22.38 26.68
CA ASN A 290 16.34 21.46 25.56
C ASN A 290 16.16 22.22 24.23
N PRO A 291 17.23 22.81 23.68
CA PRO A 291 17.13 23.64 22.48
C PRO A 291 16.94 22.85 21.18
N ARG A 292 17.15 21.52 21.19
CA ARG A 292 17.10 20.67 19.98
C ARG A 292 16.90 19.20 20.35
N ASN A 293 15.91 18.58 19.72
CA ASN A 293 15.83 17.12 19.57
C ASN A 293 16.17 16.78 18.13
N SER A 294 17.20 15.98 17.93
CA SER A 294 17.77 15.73 16.61
C SER A 294 17.51 14.30 16.15
N GLU A 295 18.45 13.73 15.40
CA GLU A 295 18.39 12.41 14.83
C GLU A 295 18.25 11.31 15.88
N GLY A 296 17.62 10.22 15.47
CA GLY A 296 17.37 9.05 16.30
C GLY A 296 17.13 7.83 15.44
N ASP A 297 16.94 6.69 16.10
CA ASP A 297 16.64 5.42 15.45
C ASP A 297 15.59 4.62 16.23
N LEU A 298 14.95 3.70 15.52
CA LEU A 298 13.79 2.94 15.95
C LEU A 298 14.13 1.45 15.97
N ILE A 299 13.54 0.70 16.90
CA ILE A 299 13.61 -0.77 16.87
C ILE A 299 12.40 -1.40 17.56
N GLN A 300 11.88 -2.49 17.00
CA GLN A 300 10.90 -3.34 17.67
C GLN A 300 11.57 -4.28 18.69
N LEU A 301 11.04 -4.28 19.91
CA LEU A 301 11.42 -5.18 21.01
C LEU A 301 10.69 -6.53 20.89
N ALA A 302 11.24 -7.56 21.52
CA ALA A 302 10.69 -8.92 21.48
C ALA A 302 9.28 -9.04 22.10
N ASP A 303 8.89 -8.10 22.97
CA ASP A 303 7.55 -8.02 23.56
C ASP A 303 6.53 -7.25 22.68
N GLY A 304 6.95 -6.80 21.50
CA GLY A 304 6.13 -6.07 20.53
C GLY A 304 6.17 -4.55 20.69
N ARG A 305 6.75 -4.02 21.77
CA ARG A 305 6.92 -2.56 21.94
C ARG A 305 7.90 -2.01 20.92
N VAL A 306 7.74 -0.74 20.56
CA VAL A 306 8.71 -0.01 19.74
C VAL A 306 9.50 0.94 20.63
N LEU A 307 10.82 0.91 20.50
CA LEU A 307 11.76 1.82 21.16
C LEU A 307 12.25 2.86 20.14
N HIS A 308 12.20 4.15 20.49
CA HIS A 308 12.84 5.24 19.75
C HIS A 308 13.93 5.84 20.62
N VAL A 309 15.20 5.78 20.18
CA VAL A 309 16.33 6.42 20.87
C VAL A 309 16.82 7.60 20.04
N TYR A 310 16.97 8.77 20.66
CA TYR A 310 17.31 10.01 19.93
C TYR A 310 18.23 10.94 20.72
N SER A 311 18.92 11.82 20.00
CA SER A 311 19.81 12.84 20.57
C SER A 311 19.00 14.03 21.13
N ARG A 312 19.05 14.23 22.46
CA ARG A 312 18.43 15.35 23.17
C ARG A 312 19.49 16.35 23.62
N PHE A 313 19.51 17.52 23.01
CA PHE A 313 20.51 18.56 23.31
C PHE A 313 20.16 19.29 24.61
N GLU A 314 21.18 19.73 25.34
CA GLU A 314 21.03 20.30 26.68
C GLU A 314 21.65 21.70 26.81
N SER A 315 22.73 21.99 26.06
CA SER A 315 23.41 23.30 26.14
C SER A 315 22.89 24.31 25.13
N ASP A 316 22.96 23.96 23.85
CA ASP A 316 22.62 24.81 22.71
C ASP A 316 22.31 23.93 21.48
N ALA A 317 21.78 24.53 20.40
CA ALA A 317 21.34 23.79 19.22
C ALA A 317 22.47 23.43 18.21
N SER A 318 23.72 23.82 18.49
CA SER A 318 24.87 23.51 17.65
C SER A 318 25.15 22.01 17.61
N ASP A 319 25.69 21.49 16.52
CA ASP A 319 26.17 20.09 16.45
C ASP A 319 27.30 19.79 17.48
N HIS A 320 27.86 20.81 18.14
CA HIS A 320 28.85 20.70 19.21
C HIS A 320 28.25 20.85 20.63
N GLY A 321 26.97 21.22 20.74
CA GLY A 321 26.29 21.33 22.03
C GLY A 321 26.25 19.98 22.74
N SER A 322 26.24 20.01 24.07
CA SER A 322 26.08 18.81 24.88
C SER A 322 24.73 18.18 24.58
N ALA A 323 24.70 16.88 24.34
CA ALA A 323 23.47 16.10 24.26
C ALA A 323 23.58 14.80 25.05
N THR A 324 22.43 14.25 25.38
CA THR A 324 22.26 12.91 25.95
C THR A 324 21.42 12.07 25.00
N LEU A 325 21.58 10.75 25.06
CA LEU A 325 20.70 9.82 24.36
C LEU A 325 19.57 9.43 25.30
N VAL A 326 18.34 9.64 24.84
CA VAL A 326 17.11 9.36 25.59
C VAL A 326 16.17 8.55 24.73
N SER A 327 15.15 7.95 25.36
CA SER A 327 14.18 7.10 24.65
C SER A 327 12.71 7.44 24.89
N ARG A 328 11.88 6.97 23.94
CA ARG A 328 10.43 6.86 24.03
C ARG A 328 10.00 5.44 23.66
N TYR A 329 8.87 5.00 24.21
CA TYR A 329 8.27 3.70 23.91
C TYR A 329 6.88 3.84 23.32
N SER A 330 6.51 2.87 22.48
CA SER A 330 5.15 2.67 22.00
C SER A 330 4.72 1.23 22.26
N ASP A 331 3.52 1.05 22.81
CA ASP A 331 2.93 -0.26 23.12
C ASP A 331 1.95 -0.76 22.02
N ASP A 332 1.76 0.04 20.96
CA ASP A 332 0.72 -0.16 19.94
C ASP A 332 1.27 -0.03 18.50
N GLY A 333 2.50 -0.49 18.30
CA GLY A 333 3.13 -0.55 16.98
C GLY A 333 3.47 0.84 16.41
N GLY A 334 3.79 1.79 17.27
CA GLY A 334 4.18 3.16 16.93
C GLY A 334 3.03 4.15 16.79
N ALA A 335 1.80 3.79 17.16
CA ALA A 335 0.64 4.67 16.99
C ALA A 335 0.51 5.73 18.09
N THR A 336 0.88 5.37 19.32
CA THR A 336 1.00 6.28 20.48
C THR A 336 2.31 6.05 21.21
N TRP A 337 2.78 7.06 21.94
CA TRP A 337 4.10 7.09 22.54
C TRP A 337 4.04 7.55 24.00
N SER A 338 5.00 7.09 24.81
CA SER A 338 5.21 7.57 26.17
C SER A 338 5.45 9.09 26.20
N THR A 339 5.16 9.73 27.33
CA THR A 339 5.32 11.20 27.45
C THR A 339 6.69 11.60 27.95
N GLU A 340 7.33 10.76 28.78
CA GLU A 340 8.58 11.06 29.48
C GLU A 340 9.82 10.43 28.82
N ASP A 341 10.95 11.12 28.96
CA ASP A 341 12.28 10.66 28.57
C ASP A 341 12.84 9.65 29.55
N GLU A 342 13.31 8.52 29.02
CA GLU A 342 14.19 7.60 29.76
C GLU A 342 15.62 7.76 29.25
N LEU A 343 16.55 8.03 30.18
CA LEU A 343 17.97 8.17 29.87
C LEU A 343 18.54 6.83 29.38
N VAL A 344 19.20 6.85 28.23
CA VAL A 344 19.89 5.70 27.64
C VAL A 344 21.40 5.84 27.83
N VAL A 345 21.97 6.97 27.40
CA VAL A 345 23.41 7.28 27.54
C VAL A 345 23.57 8.74 27.95
N ALA A 346 24.23 8.97 29.09
CA ALA A 346 24.64 10.31 29.50
C ALA A 346 25.78 10.81 28.61
N ASN A 347 26.03 12.13 28.57
CA ASN A 347 27.14 12.66 27.79
C ASN A 347 28.47 12.19 28.38
N GLU A 348 29.13 11.29 27.65
CA GLU A 348 30.45 10.74 27.98
C GLU A 348 31.56 11.29 27.06
N GLY A 349 31.20 12.17 26.11
CA GLY A 349 32.14 12.88 25.25
C GLY A 349 32.59 14.20 25.84
N GLY A 350 33.74 14.70 25.37
CA GLY A 350 34.21 16.05 25.70
C GLY A 350 33.31 17.17 25.14
N MET A 351 32.46 16.86 24.16
CA MET A 351 31.46 17.75 23.58
C MET A 351 30.06 17.12 23.59
N ASN A 352 29.87 16.01 22.87
CA ASN A 352 28.54 15.50 22.54
C ASN A 352 28.50 13.97 22.35
N VAL A 353 27.35 13.35 22.60
CA VAL A 353 26.98 12.01 22.12
C VAL A 353 25.75 12.09 21.22
N MET A 354 25.82 11.53 20.00
CA MET A 354 24.76 11.74 19.00
C MET A 354 24.77 10.70 17.86
N SER A 355 23.90 10.86 16.85
CA SER A 355 23.84 10.00 15.65
C SER A 355 23.59 8.51 15.93
N VAL A 356 22.42 8.23 16.48
CA VAL A 356 22.02 6.87 16.90
C VAL A 356 21.78 5.95 15.70
N SER A 357 22.32 4.73 15.73
CA SER A 357 21.78 3.59 14.96
C SER A 357 21.47 2.42 15.90
N LEU A 358 20.35 1.73 15.68
CA LEU A 358 19.92 0.54 16.41
C LEU A 358 19.88 -0.64 15.45
N LEU A 359 20.35 -1.79 15.92
CA LEU A 359 20.34 -3.00 15.10
C LEU A 359 20.15 -4.24 15.97
N ARG A 360 19.13 -5.05 15.67
CA ARG A 360 19.04 -6.41 16.23
C ARG A 360 20.00 -7.31 15.49
N LEU A 361 20.95 -7.88 16.21
CA LEU A 361 21.95 -8.79 15.67
C LEU A 361 21.39 -10.21 15.52
N ALA A 362 22.01 -11.00 14.66
CA ALA A 362 21.71 -12.42 14.46
C ALA A 362 21.88 -13.29 15.72
N ASP A 363 22.52 -12.78 16.78
CA ASP A 363 22.64 -13.43 18.09
C ASP A 363 21.65 -12.87 19.13
N ASP A 364 20.57 -12.24 18.65
CA ASP A 364 19.46 -11.63 19.38
C ASP A 364 19.78 -10.39 20.22
N ARG A 365 21.06 -10.02 20.37
CA ARG A 365 21.44 -8.78 21.05
C ARG A 365 20.99 -7.56 20.25
N ILE A 366 20.66 -6.48 20.96
CA ILE A 366 20.48 -5.16 20.33
C ILE A 366 21.81 -4.41 20.42
N ALA A 367 22.30 -3.91 19.29
CA ALA A 367 23.46 -3.03 19.21
C ALA A 367 22.99 -1.56 19.11
N LEU A 368 23.58 -0.70 19.95
CA LEU A 368 23.40 0.75 19.94
C LEU A 368 24.69 1.39 19.47
N PHE A 369 24.67 1.97 18.26
CA PHE A 369 25.76 2.73 17.69
C PHE A 369 25.52 4.22 17.89
N TYR A 370 26.56 4.96 18.25
CA TYR A 370 26.51 6.42 18.37
C TYR A 370 27.90 7.01 18.26
N LEU A 371 27.97 8.31 17.97
CA LEU A 371 29.22 9.07 17.97
C LEU A 371 29.54 9.57 19.38
N VAL A 372 30.79 9.39 19.81
CA VAL A 372 31.37 10.13 20.93
C VAL A 372 32.26 11.22 20.38
N LYS A 373 31.89 12.47 20.65
CA LYS A 373 32.57 13.67 20.17
C LYS A 373 33.36 14.31 21.30
N ASN A 374 34.68 14.23 21.22
CA ASN A 374 35.60 14.83 22.18
C ASN A 374 36.17 16.17 21.70
N SER A 375 36.44 16.28 20.40
CA SER A 375 37.01 17.49 19.79
C SER A 375 36.76 17.55 18.29
N LEU A 376 37.27 18.60 17.63
CA LEU A 376 37.28 18.69 16.16
C LEU A 376 38.24 17.69 15.48
N THR A 377 39.06 16.97 16.24
CA THR A 377 39.97 15.93 15.72
C THR A 377 39.76 14.56 16.35
N ASP A 378 38.76 14.41 17.22
CA ASP A 378 38.37 13.15 17.84
C ASP A 378 36.84 13.10 17.98
N CYS A 379 36.21 12.50 16.99
CA CYS A 379 34.78 12.17 16.94
C CYS A 379 34.69 10.79 16.31
N ARG A 380 34.38 9.76 17.10
CA ARG A 380 34.44 8.37 16.64
C ARG A 380 33.18 7.62 17.03
N PRO A 381 32.70 6.70 16.18
CA PRO A 381 31.58 5.85 16.53
C PRO A 381 32.02 4.78 17.53
N VAL A 382 31.10 4.46 18.44
CA VAL A 382 31.21 3.36 19.39
C VAL A 382 29.94 2.50 19.30
N VAL A 383 30.02 1.28 19.82
CA VAL A 383 28.87 0.38 19.93
C VAL A 383 28.71 -0.13 21.36
N ARG A 384 27.48 -0.15 21.87
CA ARG A 384 27.08 -0.85 23.10
C ARG A 384 26.10 -1.97 22.76
N PHE A 385 26.03 -2.99 23.60
CA PHE A 385 25.11 -4.11 23.40
C PHE A 385 24.14 -4.25 24.56
N SER A 386 22.91 -4.66 24.25
CA SER A 386 21.91 -5.10 25.22
C SER A 386 21.54 -6.56 24.94
N SER A 387 21.42 -7.36 26.00
CA SER A 387 20.93 -8.74 25.95
C SER A 387 19.62 -8.92 26.71
N ASP A 388 18.99 -7.80 27.10
CA ASP A 388 17.79 -7.76 27.95
C ASP A 388 16.72 -6.80 27.40
N GLU A 389 16.65 -6.67 26.07
CA GLU A 389 15.70 -5.82 25.34
C GLU A 389 15.82 -4.35 25.73
N ALA A 390 17.04 -3.81 25.59
CA ALA A 390 17.41 -2.40 25.80
C ALA A 390 17.27 -1.87 27.25
N LYS A 391 17.12 -2.75 28.24
CA LYS A 391 17.05 -2.35 29.66
C LYS A 391 18.42 -1.97 30.21
N THR A 392 19.46 -2.71 29.84
CA THR A 392 20.85 -2.42 30.21
C THR A 392 21.76 -2.50 29.00
N TRP A 393 22.88 -1.77 29.06
CA TRP A 393 23.86 -1.65 27.99
C TRP A 393 25.26 -1.95 28.53
N THR A 394 26.07 -2.66 27.74
CA THR A 394 27.50 -2.87 28.05
C THR A 394 28.28 -1.56 28.01
N GLU A 395 29.52 -1.58 28.50
CA GLU A 395 30.52 -0.53 28.20
C GLU A 395 30.73 -0.38 26.67
N PRO A 396 31.14 0.81 26.18
CA PRO A 396 31.23 1.07 24.76
C PRO A 396 32.48 0.41 24.16
N VAL A 397 32.29 -0.27 23.02
CA VAL A 397 33.37 -0.78 22.19
C VAL A 397 33.71 0.25 21.12
N GLN A 398 34.96 0.67 21.08
CA GLN A 398 35.44 1.65 20.12
C GLN A 398 35.65 1.00 18.74
N MET A 399 35.03 1.57 17.70
CA MET A 399 35.07 0.99 16.35
C MET A 399 36.30 1.41 15.55
N ILE A 400 36.89 2.57 15.87
CA ILE A 400 38.06 3.12 15.17
C ILE A 400 39.24 3.13 16.14
N PRO A 401 40.35 2.43 15.84
CA PRO A 401 41.49 2.33 16.76
C PRO A 401 42.17 3.70 16.96
N ASP A 402 42.87 3.87 18.08
CA ASP A 402 43.55 5.13 18.42
C ASP A 402 44.60 5.55 17.39
N ALA A 403 45.23 4.58 16.71
CA ALA A 403 46.15 4.84 15.62
C ALA A 403 45.51 5.57 14.42
N GLU A 404 44.18 5.54 14.32
CA GLU A 404 43.40 6.13 13.22
C GLU A 404 42.47 7.26 13.69
N VAL A 405 42.70 7.78 14.90
CA VAL A 405 41.89 8.85 15.51
C VAL A 405 41.64 10.02 14.55
N GLY A 406 40.42 10.53 14.58
CA GLY A 406 39.96 11.59 13.68
C GLY A 406 38.52 11.98 13.96
N TYR A 407 38.05 12.96 13.20
CA TYR A 407 36.65 13.38 13.15
C TYR A 407 35.91 12.59 12.08
N TYR A 408 35.35 11.46 12.48
CA TYR A 408 34.53 10.59 11.66
C TYR A 408 33.05 10.87 11.92
N VAL A 409 32.28 10.99 10.85
CA VAL A 409 30.83 11.08 10.88
C VAL A 409 30.26 9.73 10.47
N LEU A 410 29.53 9.10 11.39
CA LEU A 410 28.56 8.05 11.15
C LEU A 410 27.19 8.71 11.34
N ASN A 411 26.34 8.73 10.31
CA ASN A 411 25.00 9.28 10.45
C ASN A 411 24.08 8.30 11.19
N ASN A 412 22.92 8.76 11.66
CA ASN A 412 21.90 7.90 12.26
C ASN A 412 21.37 6.85 11.25
N ASP A 413 20.96 5.68 11.75
CA ASP A 413 20.38 4.59 10.96
C ASP A 413 21.25 4.16 9.75
N ARG A 414 22.52 3.80 10.01
CA ARG A 414 23.49 3.50 8.92
C ARG A 414 24.19 2.16 9.00
N VAL A 415 24.15 1.48 10.13
CA VAL A 415 24.91 0.24 10.33
C VAL A 415 24.03 -0.95 10.00
N ILE A 416 24.50 -1.81 9.09
CA ILE A 416 23.76 -3.01 8.68
C ILE A 416 24.51 -4.28 9.09
N GLN A 417 23.77 -5.37 9.30
CA GLN A 417 24.31 -6.72 9.30
C GLN A 417 23.98 -7.39 7.97
N LEU A 418 25.01 -7.85 7.25
CA LEU A 418 24.84 -8.62 6.02
C LEU A 418 24.20 -9.97 6.33
N SER A 419 23.53 -10.55 5.34
CA SER A 419 23.02 -11.93 5.37
C SER A 419 24.08 -12.97 5.78
N ALA A 420 25.36 -12.69 5.48
CA ALA A 420 26.51 -13.51 5.86
C ALA A 420 27.04 -13.26 7.30
N GLY A 421 26.39 -12.39 8.09
CA GLY A 421 26.69 -12.11 9.49
C GLY A 421 27.64 -10.94 9.76
N ARG A 422 28.41 -10.48 8.76
CA ARG A 422 29.32 -9.32 8.88
C ARG A 422 28.56 -8.02 9.13
N LEU A 423 29.05 -7.18 10.03
CA LEU A 423 28.59 -5.81 10.20
C LEU A 423 29.34 -4.85 9.27
N VAL A 424 28.64 -3.85 8.74
CA VAL A 424 29.22 -2.79 7.90
C VAL A 424 28.77 -1.42 8.40
N ALA A 425 29.73 -0.58 8.80
CA ALA A 425 29.51 0.78 9.29
C ALA A 425 30.18 1.81 8.36
N PRO A 426 29.42 2.54 7.54
CA PRO A 426 29.95 3.54 6.63
C PRO A 426 30.26 4.86 7.36
N VAL A 427 31.42 5.47 7.10
CA VAL A 427 31.88 6.69 7.78
C VAL A 427 32.51 7.69 6.81
N ALA A 428 32.44 8.98 7.17
CA ALA A 428 33.17 10.06 6.48
C ALA A 428 34.19 10.73 7.42
N LEU A 429 35.46 10.77 7.02
CA LEU A 429 36.53 11.47 7.76
C LEU A 429 36.66 12.91 7.32
N HIS A 430 36.73 13.84 8.28
CA HIS A 430 36.91 15.27 8.03
C HIS A 430 38.23 15.86 8.55
N HIS A 431 38.73 15.41 9.69
CA HIS A 431 39.90 16.04 10.32
C HIS A 431 40.67 15.04 11.18
N ARG A 432 41.98 15.20 11.29
CA ARG A 432 42.85 14.35 12.12
C ARG A 432 43.74 15.21 13.03
N PRO A 433 44.21 14.66 14.16
CA PRO A 433 45.25 15.31 14.94
C PRO A 433 46.50 15.58 14.10
N GLY A 434 47.12 16.74 14.30
CA GLY A 434 48.30 17.17 13.55
C GLY A 434 48.02 17.72 12.14
N GLN A 435 46.78 17.63 11.63
CA GLN A 435 46.40 18.24 10.37
C GLN A 435 46.10 19.74 10.56
N GLU A 436 46.81 20.61 9.82
CA GLU A 436 46.71 22.08 9.96
C GLU A 436 45.29 22.61 9.72
N LYS A 437 44.58 22.07 8.72
CA LYS A 437 43.21 22.46 8.37
C LYS A 437 42.33 21.23 8.11
N PRO A 438 41.06 21.23 8.55
CA PRO A 438 40.10 20.17 8.25
C PRO A 438 39.79 20.07 6.74
N ASP A 439 39.51 18.85 6.26
CA ASP A 439 38.91 18.56 4.95
C ASP A 439 37.39 18.39 5.14
N TRP A 440 36.66 19.50 5.20
CA TRP A 440 35.20 19.48 5.35
C TRP A 440 34.46 18.88 4.13
N LEU A 441 35.14 18.66 3.00
CA LEU A 441 34.58 17.93 1.88
C LEU A 441 34.53 16.42 2.13
N GLY A 442 35.31 15.92 3.10
CA GLY A 442 35.20 14.54 3.57
C GLY A 442 35.90 13.50 2.68
N GLN A 443 36.12 12.34 3.29
CA GLN A 443 36.64 11.13 2.65
C GLN A 443 35.84 9.93 3.17
N VAL A 444 35.33 9.10 2.27
CA VAL A 444 34.39 8.02 2.58
C VAL A 444 35.12 6.68 2.66
N THR A 445 34.77 5.90 3.68
CA THR A 445 35.21 4.50 3.86
C THR A 445 34.16 3.74 4.68
N CYS A 446 34.39 2.45 4.93
CA CYS A 446 33.62 1.65 5.88
C CYS A 446 34.54 1.02 6.92
N TYR A 447 33.97 0.69 8.08
CA TYR A 447 34.53 -0.26 9.02
C TYR A 447 33.63 -1.50 9.03
N THR A 448 34.23 -2.67 9.19
CA THR A 448 33.53 -3.96 9.19
C THR A 448 33.90 -4.77 10.43
N SER A 449 32.97 -5.62 10.87
CA SER A 449 33.19 -6.56 11.97
C SER A 449 32.67 -7.94 11.60
N ASP A 450 33.51 -8.95 11.79
CA ASP A 450 33.20 -10.37 11.54
C ASP A 450 32.93 -11.16 12.85
N ASP A 451 32.95 -10.48 13.99
CA ASP A 451 32.82 -11.05 15.33
C ASP A 451 31.70 -10.38 16.15
N ALA A 452 30.59 -10.07 15.46
CA ALA A 452 29.39 -9.47 16.04
C ALA A 452 29.64 -8.18 16.83
N GLY A 453 30.52 -7.33 16.30
CA GLY A 453 30.81 -5.97 16.76
C GLY A 453 31.89 -5.87 17.84
N ALA A 454 32.56 -6.97 18.18
CA ALA A 454 33.62 -6.97 19.20
C ALA A 454 34.92 -6.32 18.70
N THR A 455 35.29 -6.53 17.44
CA THR A 455 36.43 -5.87 16.79
C THR A 455 36.07 -5.36 15.40
N TRP A 456 36.77 -4.31 14.96
CA TRP A 456 36.46 -3.58 13.74
C TRP A 456 37.70 -3.38 12.88
N GLN A 457 37.53 -3.49 11.56
CA GLN A 457 38.58 -3.33 10.56
C GLN A 457 38.12 -2.38 9.45
N ARG A 458 38.98 -1.44 9.07
CA ARG A 458 38.68 -0.50 7.98
C ARG A 458 38.74 -1.20 6.63
N SER A 459 37.84 -0.86 5.73
CA SER A 459 37.91 -1.24 4.31
C SER A 459 39.21 -0.74 3.65
N ASP A 460 39.65 -1.44 2.62
CA ASP A 460 40.83 -1.07 1.83
C ASP A 460 40.58 0.20 1.00
N THR A 461 39.31 0.47 0.67
CA THR A 461 38.92 1.68 -0.06
C THR A 461 38.70 2.86 0.88
N PHE A 462 39.45 3.93 0.63
CA PHE A 462 39.35 5.20 1.32
C PHE A 462 39.41 6.33 0.29
N GLN A 463 38.26 6.90 -0.06
CA GLN A 463 38.16 7.68 -1.29
C GLN A 463 37.47 9.03 -1.11
N LYS A 464 37.74 9.88 -2.09
CA LYS A 464 37.32 11.27 -2.20
C LYS A 464 36.38 11.36 -3.40
N ALA A 465 35.30 12.13 -3.33
CA ALA A 465 34.40 12.29 -4.47
C ALA A 465 34.86 13.42 -5.41
N SER A 466 34.61 13.26 -6.70
CA SER A 466 34.83 14.30 -7.70
C SER A 466 33.67 14.37 -8.70
N ASP A 467 33.49 15.53 -9.34
CA ASP A 467 32.60 15.67 -10.50
C ASP A 467 33.24 15.10 -11.79
N ALA A 468 32.55 15.24 -12.92
CA ALA A 468 33.03 14.73 -14.20
C ALA A 468 34.31 15.44 -14.68
N GLU A 469 34.53 16.67 -14.25
CA GLU A 469 35.69 17.51 -14.54
C GLU A 469 36.87 17.24 -13.56
N GLY A 470 36.66 16.39 -12.55
CA GLY A 470 37.65 16.04 -11.54
C GLY A 470 37.73 17.01 -10.36
N ASN A 471 36.88 18.04 -10.30
CA ASN A 471 36.81 18.95 -9.16
C ASN A 471 36.28 18.22 -7.93
N ARG A 472 36.69 18.67 -6.75
CA ARG A 472 36.31 18.03 -5.51
C ARG A 472 34.86 18.31 -5.14
N VAL A 473 34.14 17.23 -4.82
CA VAL A 473 32.75 17.24 -4.36
C VAL A 473 32.72 16.85 -2.89
N ALA A 474 31.82 17.46 -2.10
CA ALA A 474 31.59 17.04 -0.72
C ALA A 474 31.02 15.62 -0.71
N ALA A 475 31.58 14.74 0.10
CA ALA A 475 31.16 13.36 0.30
C ALA A 475 31.05 13.09 1.79
N GLN A 476 29.81 13.11 2.29
CA GLN A 476 29.50 13.08 3.72
C GLN A 476 28.43 12.02 4.00
N GLU A 477 28.29 11.62 5.26
CA GLU A 477 27.15 10.83 5.77
C GLU A 477 26.74 9.65 4.87
N PRO A 478 27.69 8.75 4.53
CA PRO A 478 27.40 7.60 3.69
C PRO A 478 26.43 6.62 4.37
N GLY A 479 25.65 5.89 3.58
CA GLY A 479 24.87 4.73 4.01
C GLY A 479 25.07 3.53 3.09
N VAL A 480 24.73 2.33 3.55
CA VAL A 480 24.92 1.08 2.81
C VAL A 480 23.69 0.18 2.95
N VAL A 481 23.35 -0.53 1.86
CA VAL A 481 22.32 -1.58 1.84
C VAL A 481 22.84 -2.80 1.07
N GLU A 482 22.52 -4.00 1.56
CA GLU A 482 22.82 -5.25 0.86
C GLU A 482 21.79 -5.49 -0.25
N ARG A 483 22.24 -5.82 -1.46
CA ARG A 483 21.41 -6.20 -2.62
C ARG A 483 21.08 -7.69 -2.60
N ARG A 484 20.06 -8.12 -3.34
CA ARG A 484 19.63 -9.54 -3.37
C ARG A 484 20.71 -10.48 -3.93
N ASP A 485 21.63 -9.97 -4.74
CA ASP A 485 22.78 -10.72 -5.26
C ASP A 485 23.97 -10.80 -4.28
N GLY A 486 23.84 -10.25 -3.07
CA GLY A 486 24.88 -10.20 -2.05
C GLY A 486 25.93 -9.10 -2.25
N SER A 487 25.82 -8.31 -3.32
CA SER A 487 26.62 -7.08 -3.48
C SER A 487 26.07 -5.95 -2.59
N LEU A 488 26.88 -4.93 -2.31
CA LEU A 488 26.47 -3.79 -1.49
C LEU A 488 26.33 -2.54 -2.33
N LEU A 489 25.28 -1.76 -2.08
CA LEU A 489 25.10 -0.41 -2.60
C LEU A 489 25.38 0.60 -1.48
N MET A 490 26.32 1.51 -1.73
CA MET A 490 26.55 2.68 -0.89
C MET A 490 25.89 3.90 -1.55
N TRP A 491 25.27 4.77 -0.75
CA TRP A 491 24.88 6.13 -1.15
C TRP A 491 25.57 7.16 -0.25
N VAL A 492 25.79 8.37 -0.77
CA VAL A 492 26.57 9.42 -0.11
C VAL A 492 25.95 10.78 -0.35
N ARG A 493 25.79 11.56 0.73
CA ARG A 493 25.38 12.97 0.67
C ARG A 493 26.45 13.79 -0.04
N THR A 494 26.03 14.61 -1.01
CA THR A 494 26.94 15.52 -1.71
C THR A 494 26.40 16.93 -1.87
N ASP A 495 27.24 17.83 -2.36
CA ASP A 495 26.89 19.18 -2.78
C ASP A 495 26.82 19.36 -4.29
N ALA A 496 26.88 18.26 -5.05
CA ALA A 496 26.77 18.24 -6.50
C ALA A 496 25.31 18.26 -7.02
N GLY A 497 24.33 18.46 -6.13
CA GLY A 497 22.90 18.44 -6.48
C GLY A 497 22.31 17.03 -6.63
N VAL A 498 23.02 15.99 -6.20
CA VAL A 498 22.61 14.58 -6.33
C VAL A 498 23.31 13.72 -5.27
N GLN A 499 22.68 12.64 -4.81
CA GLN A 499 23.39 11.63 -4.01
C GLN A 499 24.42 10.92 -4.89
N TYR A 500 25.61 10.64 -4.35
CA TYR A 500 26.59 9.79 -5.02
C TYR A 500 26.41 8.33 -4.56
N GLN A 501 26.93 7.38 -5.32
CA GLN A 501 26.86 5.96 -5.02
C GLN A 501 28.15 5.21 -5.38
N ALA A 502 28.35 4.07 -4.73
CA ALA A 502 29.39 3.09 -5.04
C ALA A 502 28.86 1.66 -4.80
N THR A 503 29.56 0.66 -5.33
CA THR A 503 29.21 -0.76 -5.15
C THR A 503 30.41 -1.55 -4.62
N SER A 504 30.14 -2.54 -3.78
CA SER A 504 31.10 -3.55 -3.33
C SER A 504 30.59 -4.95 -3.69
N THR A 505 31.47 -5.84 -4.12
CA THR A 505 31.15 -7.25 -4.43
C THR A 505 31.89 -8.24 -3.51
N ASP A 506 32.63 -7.72 -2.53
CA ASP A 506 33.48 -8.46 -1.60
C ASP A 506 33.11 -8.14 -0.14
N ARG A 507 31.80 -7.96 0.11
CA ARG A 507 31.22 -7.71 1.44
C ARG A 507 31.84 -6.48 2.14
N GLY A 508 32.03 -5.40 1.39
CA GLY A 508 32.49 -4.11 1.88
C GLY A 508 34.00 -3.96 2.03
N ALA A 509 34.82 -4.93 1.60
CA ALA A 509 36.27 -4.81 1.67
C ALA A 509 36.81 -3.75 0.69
N THR A 510 36.31 -3.76 -0.55
CA THR A 510 36.61 -2.75 -1.57
C THR A 510 35.35 -2.16 -2.18
N TRP A 511 35.47 -0.92 -2.68
CA TRP A 511 34.37 -0.18 -3.28
C TRP A 511 34.78 0.42 -4.62
N THR A 512 33.86 0.44 -5.58
CA THR A 512 34.04 1.20 -6.82
C THR A 512 34.19 2.70 -6.55
N THR A 513 34.70 3.45 -7.52
CA THR A 513 34.72 4.92 -7.45
C THR A 513 33.30 5.49 -7.26
N LEU A 514 33.16 6.49 -6.38
CA LEU A 514 31.92 7.21 -6.18
C LEU A 514 31.46 7.94 -7.46
N LYS A 515 30.18 7.82 -7.81
CA LYS A 515 29.57 8.45 -9.00
C LYS A 515 28.17 8.98 -8.67
N PRO A 516 27.63 9.96 -9.43
CA PRO A 516 26.24 10.39 -9.31
C PRO A 516 25.25 9.20 -9.37
N SER A 517 24.20 9.25 -8.54
CA SER A 517 23.07 8.32 -8.57
C SER A 517 21.86 8.94 -9.30
N ALA A 518 20.72 8.25 -9.28
CA ALA A 518 19.44 8.79 -9.78
C ALA A 518 18.73 9.73 -8.80
N LEU A 519 19.17 9.79 -7.53
CA LEU A 519 18.49 10.56 -6.48
C LEU A 519 18.98 12.01 -6.46
N VAL A 520 18.32 12.88 -7.23
CA VAL A 520 18.58 14.34 -7.27
C VAL A 520 18.22 14.95 -5.93
N SER A 521 19.13 15.72 -5.32
CA SER A 521 19.01 16.15 -3.93
C SER A 521 19.83 17.40 -3.60
N PRO A 522 19.45 18.20 -2.58
CA PRO A 522 20.33 19.21 -1.99
C PRO A 522 21.48 18.55 -1.22
N ARG A 523 22.32 19.37 -0.57
CA ARG A 523 23.31 18.91 0.43
C ARG A 523 22.63 18.44 1.73
N SER A 524 21.92 17.32 1.65
CA SER A 524 21.16 16.65 2.72
C SER A 524 21.33 15.13 2.64
N PRO A 525 21.37 14.39 3.77
CA PRO A 525 21.43 12.94 3.75
C PRO A 525 20.12 12.31 3.25
N ALA A 526 20.25 11.12 2.67
CA ALA A 526 19.15 10.19 2.36
C ALA A 526 19.25 8.94 3.24
N SER A 527 18.17 8.19 3.42
CA SER A 527 18.16 6.83 3.96
C SER A 527 17.61 5.86 2.92
N ILE A 528 18.18 4.66 2.83
CA ILE A 528 17.71 3.58 1.95
C ILE A 528 17.66 2.28 2.76
N GLU A 529 16.51 1.63 2.78
CA GLU A 529 16.32 0.37 3.50
C GLU A 529 15.57 -0.67 2.66
N ARG A 530 15.73 -1.95 3.00
CA ARG A 530 14.98 -3.04 2.36
C ARG A 530 13.68 -3.29 3.11
N ILE A 531 12.55 -3.18 2.41
CA ILE A 531 11.22 -3.51 2.94
C ILE A 531 11.13 -5.03 3.15
N PRO A 532 10.99 -5.53 4.39
CA PRO A 532 10.93 -6.98 4.64
C PRO A 532 9.73 -7.66 3.97
N ALA A 533 8.61 -6.94 3.85
CA ALA A 533 7.36 -7.47 3.32
C ALA A 533 7.40 -7.79 1.81
N THR A 534 8.21 -7.05 1.04
CA THR A 534 8.23 -7.12 -0.43
C THR A 534 9.60 -7.39 -1.00
N GLY A 535 10.66 -7.18 -0.22
CA GLY A 535 12.03 -7.24 -0.65
C GLY A 535 12.46 -6.05 -1.51
N ASP A 536 11.60 -5.04 -1.74
CA ASP A 536 11.98 -3.82 -2.47
C ASP A 536 12.85 -2.91 -1.59
N LEU A 537 13.55 -1.94 -2.19
CA LEU A 537 14.22 -0.87 -1.46
C LEU A 537 13.30 0.35 -1.35
N ILE A 538 13.24 0.98 -0.18
CA ILE A 538 12.64 2.32 0.03
C ILE A 538 13.76 3.34 0.19
N ALA A 539 13.68 4.45 -0.54
CA ALA A 539 14.54 5.62 -0.32
C ALA A 539 13.71 6.77 0.24
N ILE A 540 14.28 7.51 1.19
CA ILE A 540 13.73 8.75 1.73
C ILE A 540 14.80 9.83 1.63
N TRP A 541 14.49 10.90 0.91
CA TRP A 541 15.43 12.00 0.66
C TRP A 541 14.70 13.30 0.34
N ASN A 542 15.46 14.39 0.21
CA ASN A 542 14.90 15.64 -0.29
C ASN A 542 14.93 15.67 -1.81
N ASP A 543 13.80 15.34 -2.44
CA ASP A 543 13.70 15.23 -3.90
C ASP A 543 13.73 16.60 -4.58
N HIS A 544 14.77 16.84 -5.38
CA HIS A 544 14.93 18.03 -6.20
C HIS A 544 14.78 17.75 -7.70
N GLY A 545 14.39 16.53 -8.09
CA GLY A 545 14.27 16.12 -9.50
C GLY A 545 13.21 16.89 -10.29
N PHE A 546 12.26 17.52 -9.61
CA PHE A 546 11.21 18.35 -10.22
C PHE A 546 11.60 19.83 -10.37
N MET A 547 12.77 20.25 -9.89
CA MET A 547 13.21 21.65 -9.91
C MET A 547 14.08 21.94 -11.14
N ASP A 548 13.88 23.11 -11.75
CA ASP A 548 14.71 23.58 -12.89
C ASP A 548 16.12 24.03 -12.48
N SER A 549 16.38 24.24 -11.19
CA SER A 549 17.66 24.75 -10.70
C SER A 549 17.97 24.21 -9.30
N PRO A 550 19.25 23.93 -9.00
CA PRO A 550 19.65 23.47 -7.67
C PRO A 550 19.27 24.46 -6.57
N SER A 551 18.84 23.93 -5.43
CA SER A 551 18.51 24.69 -4.24
C SER A 551 19.26 24.13 -3.03
N PRO A 552 19.72 24.98 -2.08
CA PRO A 552 20.32 24.50 -0.83
C PRO A 552 19.27 24.04 0.20
N ASN A 553 17.98 24.25 -0.10
CA ASN A 553 16.88 23.99 0.82
C ASN A 553 16.66 22.49 0.98
N ARG A 554 16.34 22.02 2.20
CA ARG A 554 16.04 20.61 2.48
C ARG A 554 14.53 20.35 2.46
N THR A 555 13.89 20.63 1.32
CA THR A 555 12.44 20.45 1.12
C THR A 555 12.14 20.34 -0.38
N PRO A 556 11.16 19.51 -0.80
CA PRO A 556 10.34 18.62 0.02
C PRO A 556 11.14 17.44 0.60
N LEU A 557 10.63 16.78 1.63
CA LEU A 557 11.00 15.41 1.96
C LEU A 557 10.09 14.46 1.17
N ALA A 558 10.65 13.46 0.53
CA ALA A 558 9.91 12.52 -0.32
C ALA A 558 10.42 11.09 -0.13
N LEU A 559 9.61 10.13 -0.59
CA LEU A 559 10.00 8.73 -0.70
C LEU A 559 9.85 8.19 -2.11
N ALA A 560 10.57 7.11 -2.42
CA ALA A 560 10.37 6.29 -3.63
C ALA A 560 10.78 4.84 -3.37
N ILE A 561 10.33 3.95 -4.25
CA ILE A 561 10.62 2.51 -4.19
C ILE A 561 11.47 2.08 -5.38
N SER A 562 12.38 1.15 -5.14
CA SER A 562 13.12 0.43 -6.17
C SER A 562 12.88 -1.07 -6.03
N SER A 563 12.32 -1.68 -7.06
CA SER A 563 12.10 -3.13 -7.14
C SER A 563 13.31 -3.91 -7.70
N ASP A 564 14.34 -3.19 -8.19
CA ASP A 564 15.50 -3.73 -8.91
C ASP A 564 16.85 -3.46 -8.21
N ASP A 565 16.82 -3.33 -6.88
CA ASP A 565 17.99 -3.13 -6.01
C ASP A 565 18.77 -1.83 -6.27
N GLY A 566 18.01 -0.76 -6.52
CA GLY A 566 18.51 0.62 -6.62
C GLY A 566 19.00 0.99 -8.02
N LYS A 567 18.67 0.23 -9.06
CA LYS A 567 19.02 0.58 -10.45
C LYS A 567 18.06 1.63 -11.00
N THR A 568 16.76 1.45 -10.75
CA THR A 568 15.69 2.39 -11.07
C THR A 568 14.84 2.68 -9.84
N TRP A 569 14.17 3.84 -9.85
CA TRP A 569 13.31 4.30 -8.77
C TRP A 569 11.95 4.70 -9.36
N SER A 570 10.88 4.45 -8.60
CA SER A 570 9.55 4.96 -8.91
C SER A 570 9.49 6.49 -8.91
N ASP A 571 8.37 7.04 -9.38
CA ASP A 571 8.04 8.44 -9.09
C ASP A 571 8.05 8.68 -7.57
N SER A 572 8.52 9.85 -7.16
CA SER A 572 8.61 10.22 -5.74
C SER A 572 7.25 10.66 -5.18
N ILE A 573 6.96 10.27 -3.94
CA ILE A 573 5.79 10.75 -3.18
C ILE A 573 6.26 11.76 -2.13
N PRO A 574 5.75 13.00 -2.13
CA PRO A 574 6.07 13.97 -1.09
C PRO A 574 5.46 13.57 0.26
N LEU A 575 6.29 13.62 1.30
CA LEU A 575 5.93 13.42 2.70
C LEU A 575 5.70 14.75 3.42
N ASP A 576 6.63 15.68 3.21
CA ASP A 576 6.60 17.02 3.76
C ASP A 576 7.03 18.03 2.70
N SER A 577 6.16 18.98 2.38
CA SER A 577 6.36 19.92 1.26
C SER A 577 6.14 21.39 1.64
N ASP A 578 6.31 21.77 2.91
CA ASP A 578 6.39 23.20 3.26
C ASP A 578 7.60 23.82 2.53
N PRO A 579 7.41 24.82 1.66
CA PRO A 579 8.54 25.50 1.01
C PRO A 579 9.51 26.11 2.03
N MET A 580 9.05 26.47 3.22
CA MET A 580 9.88 26.98 4.32
C MET A 580 10.42 25.89 5.26
N GLY A 581 10.08 24.63 4.99
CA GLY A 581 10.53 23.47 5.76
C GLY A 581 12.04 23.21 5.64
N TRP A 582 12.53 22.42 6.60
CA TRP A 582 13.88 21.90 6.64
C TRP A 582 13.84 20.49 7.22
N TYR A 583 14.05 19.48 6.38
CA TYR A 583 13.83 18.07 6.72
C TYR A 583 15.06 17.24 6.40
N CYS A 584 15.53 16.41 7.33
CA CYS A 584 16.71 15.56 7.15
C CYS A 584 16.87 14.56 8.30
N TYR A 585 17.96 13.78 8.26
CA TYR A 585 18.33 12.81 9.29
C TYR A 585 17.20 11.83 9.58
N THR A 586 16.85 11.09 8.54
CA THR A 586 15.75 10.12 8.55
C THR A 586 16.22 8.80 9.12
N SER A 587 15.36 8.09 9.84
CA SER A 587 15.49 6.66 10.13
C SER A 587 14.23 5.90 9.77
N ILE A 588 14.40 4.65 9.36
CA ILE A 588 13.34 3.80 8.83
C ILE A 588 13.31 2.51 9.66
N ASP A 589 12.12 2.08 10.06
CA ASP A 589 11.88 0.74 10.61
C ASP A 589 10.51 0.23 10.14
N PHE A 590 10.24 -1.07 10.29
CA PHE A 590 9.04 -1.72 9.79
C PHE A 590 8.29 -2.46 10.91
N VAL A 591 7.08 -2.00 11.22
CA VAL A 591 6.23 -2.60 12.26
C VAL A 591 4.81 -2.76 11.74
N ASP A 592 4.23 -3.95 11.90
CA ASP A 592 2.83 -4.27 11.57
C ASP A 592 2.38 -3.80 10.17
N GLY A 593 3.19 -4.11 9.15
CA GLY A 593 2.91 -3.72 7.77
C GLY A 593 2.94 -2.21 7.51
N SER A 594 3.61 -1.45 8.37
CA SER A 594 3.80 -0.01 8.28
C SER A 594 5.28 0.35 8.34
N VAL A 595 5.65 1.44 7.68
CA VAL A 595 6.92 2.12 7.85
C VAL A 595 6.80 3.05 9.06
N LEU A 596 7.70 2.90 10.02
CA LEU A 596 7.98 3.93 11.01
C LEU A 596 9.11 4.80 10.47
N LEU A 597 8.83 6.09 10.28
CA LEU A 597 9.78 7.07 9.80
C LEU A 597 10.02 8.10 10.90
N SER A 598 11.23 8.15 11.45
CA SER A 598 11.68 9.30 12.23
C SER A 598 12.48 10.25 11.36
N HIS A 599 12.34 11.55 11.56
CA HIS A 599 13.23 12.55 10.93
C HIS A 599 13.27 13.85 11.72
N VAL A 600 14.31 14.64 11.46
CA VAL A 600 14.42 16.00 11.99
C VAL A 600 13.67 16.96 11.09
N ALA A 601 12.73 17.67 11.68
CA ALA A 601 11.93 18.71 11.06
C ALA A 601 12.25 20.09 11.65
N GLY A 602 11.98 21.10 10.84
CA GLY A 602 12.29 22.48 11.14
C GLY A 602 11.62 23.46 10.19
N ARG A 603 11.54 24.72 10.59
CA ARG A 603 10.98 25.79 9.74
C ARG A 603 11.88 27.02 9.74
N ARG A 604 12.40 27.36 8.55
CA ARG A 604 13.37 28.44 8.36
C ARG A 604 12.86 29.80 8.80
N ALA A 605 11.58 30.09 8.56
CA ALA A 605 10.94 31.34 8.97
C ALA A 605 10.95 31.59 10.49
N LYS A 606 11.16 30.54 11.29
CA LYS A 606 11.28 30.61 12.76
C LYS A 606 12.73 30.50 13.26
N GLY A 607 13.71 30.34 12.35
CA GLY A 607 15.10 30.03 12.71
C GLY A 607 15.33 28.57 13.14
N GLU A 608 14.31 27.72 13.10
CA GLU A 608 14.28 26.36 13.64
C GLU A 608 14.77 25.32 12.61
N HIS A 609 16.02 25.33 12.16
CA HIS A 609 16.45 24.43 11.07
C HIS A 609 16.51 22.95 11.48
N LEU A 610 17.12 22.64 12.62
CA LEU A 610 17.38 21.26 13.09
C LEU A 610 17.00 21.18 14.56
N SER A 611 15.71 21.10 14.88
CA SER A 611 15.29 21.33 16.26
C SER A 611 14.22 20.36 16.77
N THR A 612 13.40 19.83 15.87
CA THR A 612 12.27 18.98 16.24
C THR A 612 12.46 17.60 15.63
N SER A 613 12.42 16.55 16.43
CA SER A 613 12.33 15.18 15.94
C SER A 613 10.86 14.78 15.80
N VAL A 614 10.49 14.15 14.69
CA VAL A 614 9.11 13.70 14.44
C VAL A 614 9.12 12.25 14.02
N VAL A 615 8.13 11.48 14.50
CA VAL A 615 7.89 10.10 14.05
C VAL A 615 6.57 10.03 13.32
N ARG A 616 6.55 9.31 12.19
CA ARG A 616 5.38 9.02 11.36
C ARG A 616 5.17 7.52 11.26
N ARG A 617 3.91 7.09 11.17
CA ARG A 617 3.54 5.69 10.90
C ARG A 617 2.78 5.61 9.58
N LEU A 618 3.43 5.10 8.55
CA LEU A 618 2.93 5.08 7.17
C LEU A 618 2.60 3.64 6.75
N PRO A 619 1.32 3.28 6.54
CA PRO A 619 0.98 1.92 6.10
C PRO A 619 1.60 1.60 4.73
N LEU A 620 2.29 0.46 4.60
CA LEU A 620 2.94 0.05 3.34
C LEU A 620 1.94 -0.06 2.19
N SER A 621 0.74 -0.59 2.46
CA SER A 621 -0.31 -0.69 1.45
C SER A 621 -0.76 0.67 0.91
N GLU A 622 -0.72 1.74 1.72
CA GLU A 622 -1.04 3.08 1.24
C GLU A 622 0.12 3.66 0.42
N ILE A 623 1.38 3.40 0.81
CA ILE A 623 2.56 3.77 0.01
C ILE A 623 2.47 3.17 -1.39
N TYR A 624 2.28 1.85 -1.52
CA TYR A 624 2.18 1.20 -2.83
C TYR A 624 1.00 1.70 -3.66
N LYS A 625 -0.14 2.03 -3.03
CA LYS A 625 -1.29 2.64 -3.71
C LYS A 625 -0.98 4.03 -4.23
N GLN A 626 -0.21 4.85 -3.52
CA GLN A 626 0.19 6.19 -3.95
C GLN A 626 1.25 6.17 -5.07
N LEU A 627 2.11 5.14 -5.10
CA LEU A 627 3.14 5.04 -6.15
C LEU A 627 2.54 4.79 -7.52
N HIS A 628 1.38 4.14 -7.56
CA HIS A 628 0.83 3.58 -8.79
C HIS A 628 1.88 2.80 -9.56
N ALA A 629 2.81 2.14 -8.84
CA ALA A 629 3.93 1.42 -9.44
C ALA A 629 3.38 0.42 -10.45
N PHE A 630 2.34 -0.33 -10.07
CA PHE A 630 1.66 -1.24 -10.98
C PHE A 630 0.39 -0.58 -11.54
N LYS A 631 0.44 -0.12 -12.78
CA LYS A 631 -0.70 0.52 -13.46
C LYS A 631 -1.53 -0.52 -14.20
N ILE A 632 -2.84 -0.39 -14.11
CA ILE A 632 -3.76 -1.07 -15.03
C ILE A 632 -3.61 -0.40 -16.39
N LYS A 633 -2.82 -1.00 -17.28
CA LYS A 633 -2.62 -0.50 -18.66
C LYS A 633 -3.85 -0.77 -19.52
N LYS A 634 -4.56 -1.86 -19.21
CA LYS A 634 -5.76 -2.26 -19.93
C LYS A 634 -6.76 -2.89 -18.98
N LEU A 635 -8.03 -2.56 -19.17
CA LEU A 635 -9.17 -3.24 -18.54
C LEU A 635 -10.26 -3.45 -19.58
N GLN A 636 -10.71 -4.69 -19.77
CA GLN A 636 -11.70 -5.02 -20.78
C GLN A 636 -12.71 -6.03 -20.26
N ARG A 637 -14.01 -5.77 -20.45
CA ARG A 637 -15.07 -6.77 -20.28
C ARG A 637 -15.06 -7.73 -21.48
N ILE A 638 -14.93 -9.03 -21.22
CA ILE A 638 -14.78 -10.07 -22.26
C ILE A 638 -15.94 -11.10 -22.26
N GLY A 639 -16.77 -11.11 -21.22
CA GLY A 639 -17.92 -12.02 -21.14
C GLY A 639 -19.06 -11.51 -20.27
N ASP A 640 -20.26 -11.38 -20.83
CA ASP A 640 -21.48 -10.95 -20.13
C ASP A 640 -22.78 -11.54 -20.72
N LYS A 641 -22.66 -12.62 -21.50
CA LYS A 641 -23.77 -13.20 -22.30
C LYS A 641 -24.91 -13.72 -21.44
N LYS A 642 -24.58 -14.48 -20.38
CA LYS A 642 -25.58 -15.02 -19.45
C LYS A 642 -25.75 -14.08 -18.26
N PHE A 643 -26.73 -14.40 -17.42
CA PHE A 643 -26.99 -13.61 -16.23
C PHE A 643 -25.88 -13.78 -15.18
N HIS A 644 -25.38 -15.00 -14.99
CA HIS A 644 -24.27 -15.28 -14.07
C HIS A 644 -23.06 -15.81 -14.85
N ASN A 645 -22.00 -14.99 -14.91
CA ASN A 645 -20.69 -15.32 -15.50
C ASN A 645 -19.63 -15.28 -14.39
N ALA A 646 -19.01 -16.41 -14.05
CA ALA A 646 -18.17 -16.53 -12.85
C ALA A 646 -17.07 -17.58 -12.99
N PHE A 647 -16.23 -17.69 -11.95
CA PHE A 647 -15.23 -18.75 -11.81
C PHE A 647 -14.24 -18.84 -12.98
N THR A 648 -13.61 -17.69 -13.28
CA THR A 648 -12.75 -17.57 -14.44
C THR A 648 -11.34 -18.16 -14.19
N ASP A 649 -10.63 -18.44 -15.28
CA ASP A 649 -9.20 -18.70 -15.28
C ASP A 649 -8.58 -18.29 -16.63
N LEU A 650 -7.27 -18.05 -16.65
CA LEU A 650 -6.53 -17.54 -17.82
C LEU A 650 -5.26 -18.35 -18.03
N VAL A 651 -4.96 -18.70 -19.28
CA VAL A 651 -3.73 -19.38 -19.66
C VAL A 651 -3.24 -18.92 -21.05
N LEU A 652 -1.93 -18.96 -21.26
CA LEU A 652 -1.30 -18.88 -22.58
C LEU A 652 -1.02 -20.29 -23.09
N PHE A 653 -1.48 -20.60 -24.29
CA PHE A 653 -1.25 -21.89 -24.92
C PHE A 653 -0.97 -21.72 -26.41
N LYS A 654 0.21 -22.16 -26.86
CA LYS A 654 0.68 -22.04 -28.25
C LYS A 654 0.52 -20.62 -28.79
N ASP A 655 1.05 -19.66 -28.03
CA ASP A 655 1.04 -18.21 -28.33
C ASP A 655 -0.36 -17.59 -28.48
N LYS A 656 -1.40 -18.24 -27.95
CA LYS A 656 -2.77 -17.73 -27.89
C LYS A 656 -3.26 -17.67 -26.47
N TRP A 657 -4.07 -16.65 -26.20
CA TRP A 657 -4.77 -16.51 -24.93
C TRP A 657 -5.99 -17.39 -24.90
N TYR A 658 -6.22 -18.05 -23.77
CA TYR A 658 -7.45 -18.76 -23.47
C TYR A 658 -7.98 -18.32 -22.11
N CYS A 659 -9.23 -17.88 -22.09
CA CYS A 659 -9.95 -17.53 -20.88
C CYS A 659 -11.17 -18.43 -20.77
N VAL A 660 -11.35 -19.09 -19.63
CA VAL A 660 -12.54 -19.90 -19.37
C VAL A 660 -13.32 -19.32 -18.22
N TYR A 661 -14.64 -19.39 -18.28
CA TYR A 661 -15.53 -19.07 -17.17
C TYR A 661 -16.80 -19.90 -17.23
N ARG A 662 -17.47 -20.04 -16.07
CA ARG A 662 -18.83 -20.57 -16.01
C ARG A 662 -19.81 -19.52 -16.51
N GLU A 663 -20.73 -19.91 -17.39
CA GLU A 663 -21.93 -19.16 -17.70
C GLU A 663 -23.20 -19.92 -17.27
N GLY A 664 -24.25 -19.21 -16.82
CA GLY A 664 -25.53 -19.82 -16.47
C GLY A 664 -26.62 -18.81 -16.11
N THR A 665 -27.87 -19.26 -16.04
CA THR A 665 -29.03 -18.40 -15.72
C THR A 665 -29.06 -17.92 -14.26
N ALA A 666 -28.44 -18.65 -13.34
CA ALA A 666 -28.35 -18.29 -11.93
C ALA A 666 -27.01 -18.73 -11.31
N HIS A 667 -26.83 -18.42 -10.03
CA HIS A 667 -25.63 -18.80 -9.27
C HIS A 667 -25.45 -20.32 -9.18
N VAL A 668 -26.55 -21.09 -9.13
CA VAL A 668 -26.63 -22.54 -9.33
C VAL A 668 -27.76 -22.77 -10.33
N SER A 669 -27.50 -23.45 -11.43
CA SER A 669 -28.53 -23.65 -12.47
C SER A 669 -28.27 -24.88 -13.35
N PRO A 670 -29.32 -25.57 -13.85
CA PRO A 670 -29.16 -26.75 -14.72
C PRO A 670 -28.45 -26.46 -16.05
N ASP A 671 -28.37 -25.19 -16.45
CA ASP A 671 -27.71 -24.74 -17.68
C ASP A 671 -26.26 -24.25 -17.47
N GLY A 672 -25.65 -24.55 -16.32
CA GLY A 672 -24.27 -24.19 -16.03
C GLY A 672 -23.28 -24.84 -17.00
N ALA A 673 -22.59 -24.01 -17.77
CA ALA A 673 -21.66 -24.43 -18.82
C ALA A 673 -20.32 -23.72 -18.69
N LEU A 674 -19.25 -24.32 -19.21
CA LEU A 674 -17.91 -23.70 -19.25
C LEU A 674 -17.69 -23.09 -20.63
N GLN A 675 -17.71 -21.76 -20.72
CA GLN A 675 -17.43 -21.00 -21.94
C GLN A 675 -15.93 -20.76 -22.04
N ILE A 676 -15.33 -21.21 -23.13
CA ILE A 676 -13.91 -21.01 -23.42
C ILE A 676 -13.80 -19.95 -24.50
N LEU A 677 -13.10 -18.86 -24.20
CA LEU A 677 -12.76 -17.81 -25.14
C LEU A 677 -11.30 -17.94 -25.57
N THR A 678 -10.99 -17.53 -26.79
CA THR A 678 -9.63 -17.42 -27.30
C THR A 678 -9.36 -16.05 -27.92
N SER A 679 -8.11 -15.61 -27.86
CA SER A 679 -7.64 -14.34 -28.43
C SER A 679 -6.17 -14.45 -28.86
N ASP A 680 -5.85 -13.86 -30.02
CA ASP A 680 -4.47 -13.76 -30.52
C ASP A 680 -3.73 -12.54 -29.95
N ASP A 681 -4.47 -11.52 -29.49
CA ASP A 681 -3.94 -10.20 -29.11
C ASP A 681 -4.38 -9.74 -27.70
N ALA A 682 -5.10 -10.60 -26.97
CA ALA A 682 -5.82 -10.28 -25.73
C ALA A 682 -6.80 -9.11 -25.84
N LYS A 683 -7.15 -8.65 -27.05
CA LYS A 683 -8.12 -7.57 -27.33
C LYS A 683 -9.39 -8.09 -27.97
N THR A 684 -9.26 -8.96 -28.96
CA THR A 684 -10.40 -9.53 -29.68
C THR A 684 -10.63 -10.94 -29.18
N TRP A 685 -11.76 -11.15 -28.50
CA TRP A 685 -12.11 -12.43 -27.88
C TRP A 685 -13.24 -13.11 -28.64
N THR A 686 -13.06 -14.39 -28.94
CA THR A 686 -14.07 -15.22 -29.62
C THR A 686 -14.29 -16.53 -28.88
N SER A 687 -15.48 -17.10 -29.01
CA SER A 687 -15.79 -18.41 -28.42
C SER A 687 -14.99 -19.51 -29.13
N ALA A 688 -14.13 -20.21 -28.39
CA ALA A 688 -13.42 -21.39 -28.87
C ALA A 688 -14.26 -22.67 -28.72
N ALA A 689 -14.90 -22.84 -27.55
CA ALA A 689 -15.77 -23.97 -27.25
C ALA A 689 -16.74 -23.63 -26.09
N VAL A 690 -17.79 -24.43 -25.95
CA VAL A 690 -18.68 -24.41 -24.79
C VAL A 690 -18.84 -25.85 -24.31
N ILE A 691 -18.38 -26.13 -23.09
CA ILE A 691 -18.48 -27.45 -22.46
C ILE A 691 -19.76 -27.49 -21.64
N THR A 692 -20.57 -28.52 -21.86
CA THR A 692 -21.84 -28.75 -21.16
C THR A 692 -21.87 -30.16 -20.58
N HIS A 693 -22.72 -30.38 -19.59
CA HIS A 693 -22.99 -31.71 -19.04
C HIS A 693 -24.50 -31.98 -19.10
N PRO A 694 -24.96 -33.19 -19.45
CA PRO A 694 -26.38 -33.47 -19.64
C PRO A 694 -27.23 -33.29 -18.37
N THR A 695 -26.62 -33.47 -17.19
CA THR A 695 -27.34 -33.51 -15.90
C THR A 695 -26.73 -32.67 -14.78
N ALA A 696 -25.55 -32.07 -14.98
CA ALA A 696 -24.81 -31.40 -13.91
C ALA A 696 -24.61 -29.90 -14.23
N ASP A 697 -24.66 -29.06 -13.20
CA ASP A 697 -24.21 -27.66 -13.28
C ASP A 697 -22.68 -27.65 -13.22
N LEU A 698 -22.01 -27.29 -14.32
CA LEU A 698 -20.54 -27.22 -14.36
C LEU A 698 -20.04 -25.95 -13.67
N ARG A 699 -19.02 -26.10 -12.81
CA ARG A 699 -18.52 -25.03 -11.94
C ARG A 699 -17.00 -25.03 -11.84
N ASP A 700 -16.46 -23.90 -11.38
CA ASP A 700 -15.06 -23.70 -11.04
C ASP A 700 -14.05 -24.19 -12.09
N ALA A 701 -14.21 -23.68 -13.31
CA ALA A 701 -13.26 -23.92 -14.38
C ALA A 701 -11.85 -23.46 -13.98
N LYS A 702 -10.88 -24.34 -14.18
CA LYS A 702 -9.44 -24.08 -14.01
C LYS A 702 -8.71 -24.67 -15.19
N MET A 703 -7.80 -23.90 -15.79
CA MET A 703 -7.10 -24.30 -17.00
C MET A 703 -5.59 -24.29 -16.77
N THR A 704 -4.92 -25.33 -17.23
CA THR A 704 -3.47 -25.45 -17.15
C THR A 704 -2.93 -26.17 -18.39
N VAL A 705 -1.62 -26.05 -18.63
CA VAL A 705 -0.92 -26.77 -19.69
C VAL A 705 -0.23 -27.98 -19.06
N THR A 706 -0.53 -29.16 -19.59
CA THR A 706 0.12 -30.42 -19.18
C THR A 706 1.58 -30.45 -19.64
N PRO A 707 2.46 -31.24 -18.98
CA PRO A 707 3.83 -31.47 -19.45
C PRO A 707 3.92 -31.98 -20.90
N GLU A 708 2.89 -32.69 -21.38
CA GLU A 708 2.79 -33.20 -22.75
C GLU A 708 2.35 -32.13 -23.78
N GLY A 709 2.11 -30.88 -23.35
CA GLY A 709 1.72 -29.77 -24.23
C GLY A 709 0.26 -29.81 -24.68
N GLU A 710 -0.62 -30.41 -23.87
CA GLU A 710 -2.08 -30.36 -24.01
C GLU A 710 -2.68 -29.37 -23.01
N LEU A 711 -3.77 -28.70 -23.38
CA LEU A 711 -4.61 -27.98 -22.42
C LEU A 711 -5.40 -29.00 -21.58
N MET A 712 -5.38 -28.81 -20.27
CA MET A 712 -6.28 -29.47 -19.32
C MET A 712 -7.24 -28.43 -18.75
N LEU A 713 -8.53 -28.63 -18.99
CA LEU A 713 -9.61 -27.91 -18.32
C LEU A 713 -10.15 -28.82 -17.22
N SER A 714 -10.24 -28.32 -15.99
CA SER A 714 -10.83 -29.02 -14.85
C SER A 714 -11.94 -28.18 -14.23
N GLY A 715 -12.92 -28.84 -13.63
CA GLY A 715 -14.01 -28.22 -12.88
C GLY A 715 -14.76 -29.26 -12.05
N ALA A 716 -15.90 -28.86 -11.49
CA ALA A 716 -16.81 -29.80 -10.84
C ALA A 716 -18.20 -29.76 -11.47
N GLY A 717 -18.79 -30.94 -11.66
CA GLY A 717 -20.22 -31.07 -11.90
C GLY A 717 -20.95 -31.09 -10.55
N ALA A 718 -21.90 -30.18 -10.35
CA ALA A 718 -22.85 -30.26 -9.24
C ALA A 718 -24.10 -31.01 -9.71
N PHE A 719 -24.38 -32.15 -9.07
CA PHE A 719 -25.42 -33.08 -9.51
C PHE A 719 -26.69 -32.96 -8.66
N PRO A 720 -27.86 -33.33 -9.22
CA PRO A 720 -29.09 -33.45 -8.46
C PRO A 720 -28.98 -34.48 -7.32
N PRO A 721 -29.68 -34.26 -6.19
CA PRO A 721 -29.60 -35.13 -5.01
C PRO A 721 -29.87 -36.62 -5.27
N GLU A 722 -30.72 -36.94 -6.25
CA GLU A 722 -31.10 -38.30 -6.64
C GLU A 722 -29.95 -39.16 -7.18
N THR A 723 -28.83 -38.57 -7.57
CA THR A 723 -27.67 -39.29 -8.10
C THR A 723 -26.80 -39.96 -7.03
N GLY A 724 -27.00 -39.61 -5.74
CA GLY A 724 -26.16 -40.09 -4.63
C GLY A 724 -24.75 -39.47 -4.57
N VAL A 725 -24.38 -38.66 -5.57
CA VAL A 725 -23.14 -37.88 -5.64
C VAL A 725 -23.52 -36.42 -5.71
N ARG A 726 -22.99 -35.58 -4.83
CA ARG A 726 -23.29 -34.14 -4.82
C ARG A 726 -22.39 -33.39 -5.81
N HIS A 727 -21.10 -33.68 -5.78
CA HIS A 727 -20.14 -33.12 -6.73
C HIS A 727 -19.17 -34.19 -7.23
N GLN A 728 -18.76 -34.06 -8.48
CA GLN A 728 -17.70 -34.87 -9.09
C GLN A 728 -16.72 -33.92 -9.80
N SER A 729 -15.42 -34.08 -9.54
CA SER A 729 -14.39 -33.37 -10.31
C SER A 729 -14.19 -34.06 -11.65
N ILE A 730 -14.21 -33.24 -12.71
CA ILE A 730 -14.17 -33.67 -14.11
C ILE A 730 -13.09 -32.87 -14.84
N ALA A 731 -12.36 -33.52 -15.75
CA ALA A 731 -11.43 -32.86 -16.67
C ALA A 731 -11.73 -33.14 -18.14
N TRP A 732 -11.31 -32.21 -18.99
CA TRP A 732 -11.34 -32.27 -20.45
C TRP A 732 -9.97 -31.86 -20.99
N PHE A 733 -9.54 -32.51 -22.07
CA PHE A 733 -8.22 -32.30 -22.66
C PHE A 733 -8.32 -31.82 -24.10
N SER A 734 -7.40 -30.94 -24.50
CA SER A 734 -7.36 -30.43 -25.87
C SER A 734 -5.93 -30.19 -26.35
N LYS A 735 -5.63 -30.63 -27.58
CA LYS A 735 -4.34 -30.38 -28.24
C LYS A 735 -4.29 -29.04 -28.98
N ASP A 736 -5.44 -28.44 -29.27
CA ASP A 736 -5.57 -27.27 -30.14
C ASP A 736 -6.40 -26.12 -29.51
N GLY A 737 -6.96 -26.34 -28.32
CA GLY A 737 -7.84 -25.41 -27.60
C GLY A 737 -9.26 -25.29 -28.15
N LYS A 738 -9.61 -26.08 -29.17
CA LYS A 738 -10.92 -26.03 -29.86
C LYS A 738 -11.65 -27.36 -29.79
N THR A 739 -10.92 -28.45 -30.03
CA THR A 739 -11.43 -29.82 -29.99
C THR A 739 -11.11 -30.39 -28.60
N TRP A 740 -12.14 -30.74 -27.85
CA TRP A 740 -12.02 -31.23 -26.48
C TRP A 740 -12.44 -32.70 -26.39
N SER A 741 -11.77 -33.45 -25.51
CA SER A 741 -12.17 -34.82 -25.16
C SER A 741 -13.56 -34.85 -24.52
N GLU A 742 -14.12 -36.06 -24.36
CA GLU A 742 -15.22 -36.25 -23.40
C GLU A 742 -14.73 -35.94 -21.97
N GLY A 743 -15.68 -35.61 -21.09
CA GLY A 743 -15.39 -35.34 -19.68
C GLY A 743 -14.99 -36.62 -18.97
N GLN A 744 -13.86 -36.58 -18.27
CA GLN A 744 -13.35 -37.69 -17.48
C GLN A 744 -13.43 -37.34 -15.99
N ASP A 745 -14.00 -38.24 -15.20
CA ASP A 745 -13.93 -38.14 -13.74
C ASP A 745 -12.49 -38.35 -13.27
N ILE A 746 -11.95 -37.36 -12.55
CA ILE A 746 -10.52 -37.35 -12.20
C ILE A 746 -10.23 -37.65 -10.73
N GLY A 747 -11.23 -37.59 -9.85
CA GLY A 747 -11.03 -37.77 -8.40
C GLY A 747 -12.19 -38.51 -7.75
N PRO A 748 -12.10 -38.81 -6.44
CA PRO A 748 -13.18 -39.51 -5.73
C PRO A 748 -14.48 -38.73 -5.74
N ALA A 749 -15.61 -39.44 -5.76
CA ALA A 749 -16.93 -38.84 -5.64
C ALA A 749 -17.02 -37.97 -4.37
N ASN A 750 -17.73 -36.84 -4.49
CA ASN A 750 -17.90 -35.83 -3.44
C ASN A 750 -16.63 -35.10 -3.01
N TYR A 751 -15.49 -35.28 -3.68
CA TYR A 751 -14.35 -34.36 -3.54
C TYR A 751 -14.36 -33.35 -4.68
N TRP A 752 -14.27 -32.08 -4.30
CA TRP A 752 -14.08 -30.99 -5.25
C TRP A 752 -12.59 -30.65 -5.30
N LEU A 753 -11.88 -31.23 -6.27
CA LEU A 753 -10.49 -30.91 -6.54
C LEU A 753 -10.37 -29.47 -7.05
N TRP A 754 -9.60 -28.66 -6.33
CA TRP A 754 -9.43 -27.26 -6.58
C TRP A 754 -8.08 -26.99 -7.24
N ARG A 755 -8.11 -26.48 -8.48
CA ARG A 755 -6.97 -26.07 -9.32
C ARG A 755 -5.83 -27.10 -9.37
N THR A 756 -5.64 -27.71 -10.54
CA THR A 756 -4.46 -28.55 -10.80
C THR A 756 -3.21 -27.72 -11.06
N THR A 757 -2.12 -28.02 -10.36
CA THR A 757 -0.78 -27.48 -10.61
C THR A 757 0.20 -28.63 -10.85
N PHE A 758 1.05 -28.52 -11.87
CA PHE A 758 2.08 -29.51 -12.18
C PHE A 758 3.41 -29.20 -11.47
N ALA A 759 4.08 -30.24 -10.99
CA ALA A 759 5.46 -30.20 -10.49
C ALA A 759 6.24 -31.38 -11.08
N GLY A 760 7.02 -31.09 -12.13
CA GLY A 760 7.57 -32.12 -13.02
C GLY A 760 6.43 -32.91 -13.69
N ASP A 761 6.55 -34.23 -13.69
CA ASP A 761 5.56 -35.14 -14.29
C ASP A 761 4.34 -35.41 -13.38
N ASN A 762 4.34 -34.90 -12.14
CA ASN A 762 3.24 -35.09 -11.21
C ASN A 762 2.28 -33.90 -11.27
N ALA A 763 0.98 -34.19 -11.29
CA ALA A 763 -0.06 -33.19 -11.10
C ALA A 763 -0.56 -33.24 -9.65
N TYR A 764 -0.73 -32.07 -9.01
CA TYR A 764 -1.25 -31.94 -7.67
C TYR A 764 -2.53 -31.11 -7.66
N ALA A 765 -3.49 -31.49 -6.83
CA ALA A 765 -4.70 -30.72 -6.57
C ALA A 765 -5.09 -30.92 -5.11
N ILE A 766 -5.52 -29.85 -4.43
CA ILE A 766 -6.12 -29.98 -3.10
C ILE A 766 -7.63 -30.06 -3.28
N GLY A 767 -8.25 -31.08 -2.68
CA GLY A 767 -9.70 -31.26 -2.72
C GLY A 767 -10.33 -31.12 -1.36
N TYR A 768 -11.52 -30.52 -1.29
CA TYR A 768 -12.34 -30.53 -0.09
C TYR A 768 -13.56 -31.43 -0.28
N HIS A 769 -13.97 -32.08 0.81
CA HIS A 769 -15.13 -32.96 0.80
C HIS A 769 -16.44 -32.14 0.77
N THR A 770 -17.38 -32.58 -0.04
CA THR A 770 -18.65 -31.89 -0.31
C THR A 770 -19.88 -32.74 -0.04
N GLY A 771 -19.70 -34.01 0.34
CA GLY A 771 -20.78 -34.95 0.60
C GLY A 771 -21.72 -34.52 1.72
N VAL A 772 -22.76 -35.30 1.99
CA VAL A 772 -23.73 -35.02 3.04
C VAL A 772 -23.71 -36.16 4.06
N PRO A 773 -23.38 -35.88 5.34
CA PRO A 773 -22.95 -34.59 5.90
C PRO A 773 -21.58 -34.15 5.36
N VAL A 774 -21.33 -32.84 5.32
CA VAL A 774 -20.04 -32.29 4.88
C VAL A 774 -18.99 -32.54 5.97
N ASP A 775 -18.06 -33.46 5.71
CA ASP A 775 -16.80 -33.55 6.45
C ASP A 775 -15.89 -32.38 6.05
N LYS A 776 -15.56 -31.49 7.00
CA LYS A 776 -14.92 -30.19 6.74
C LYS A 776 -13.41 -30.30 6.80
N HIS A 777 -12.81 -30.91 5.80
CA HIS A 777 -11.35 -30.99 5.65
C HIS A 777 -10.94 -30.83 4.19
N ILE A 778 -9.65 -30.56 3.98
CA ILE A 778 -8.98 -30.67 2.70
C ILE A 778 -7.99 -31.84 2.71
N SER A 779 -7.80 -32.46 1.54
CA SER A 779 -6.81 -33.51 1.29
C SER A 779 -5.98 -33.13 0.06
N LEU A 780 -4.70 -33.49 0.05
CA LEU A 780 -3.83 -33.34 -1.12
C LEU A 780 -3.94 -34.58 -2.00
N PHE A 781 -4.20 -34.37 -3.29
CA PHE A 781 -4.27 -35.42 -4.29
C PHE A 781 -3.13 -35.29 -5.28
N ARG A 782 -2.68 -36.44 -5.81
CA ARG A 782 -1.62 -36.53 -6.80
C ARG A 782 -2.04 -37.41 -7.98
N SER A 783 -1.69 -36.98 -9.18
CA SER A 783 -1.80 -37.74 -10.43
C SER A 783 -0.42 -37.92 -11.04
N GLN A 784 -0.20 -39.08 -11.66
CA GLN A 784 1.04 -39.46 -12.35
C GLN A 784 0.78 -39.85 -13.82
N ASP A 785 -0.40 -39.49 -14.35
CA ASP A 785 -0.89 -39.83 -15.69
C ASP A 785 -1.32 -38.58 -16.48
N GLY A 786 -0.64 -37.46 -16.24
CA GLY A 786 -0.92 -36.17 -16.88
C GLY A 786 -2.19 -35.50 -16.38
N GLY A 787 -2.59 -35.73 -15.13
CA GLY A 787 -3.80 -35.15 -14.53
C GLY A 787 -5.09 -35.91 -14.83
N ARG A 788 -5.02 -37.15 -15.33
CA ARG A 788 -6.21 -37.93 -15.73
C ARG A 788 -6.84 -38.67 -14.55
N THR A 789 -6.03 -39.12 -13.59
CA THR A 789 -6.49 -39.83 -12.40
C THR A 789 -5.75 -39.34 -11.16
N PHE A 790 -6.47 -38.81 -10.18
CA PHE A 790 -5.94 -38.33 -8.91
C PHE A 790 -6.20 -39.34 -7.79
N GLN A 791 -5.14 -39.67 -7.06
CA GLN A 791 -5.17 -40.49 -5.86
C GLN A 791 -4.85 -39.62 -4.64
N THR A 792 -5.45 -39.94 -3.49
CA THR A 792 -5.13 -39.24 -2.23
C THR A 792 -3.64 -39.46 -1.91
N HIS A 793 -2.90 -38.36 -1.78
CA HIS A 793 -1.49 -38.34 -1.41
C HIS A 793 -1.33 -38.02 0.07
N VAL A 794 -2.07 -37.02 0.57
CA VAL A 794 -2.19 -36.71 2.00
C VAL A 794 -3.66 -36.62 2.34
N ASP A 795 -4.13 -37.53 3.18
CA ASP A 795 -5.49 -37.45 3.69
C ASP A 795 -5.57 -36.48 4.87
N ARG A 796 -6.65 -35.69 4.92
CA ARG A 796 -6.91 -34.70 5.96
C ARG A 796 -5.72 -33.78 6.23
N MET A 797 -5.14 -33.25 5.16
CA MET A 797 -4.03 -32.29 5.18
C MET A 797 -4.31 -31.09 6.11
N PHE A 798 -5.56 -30.65 6.21
CA PHE A 798 -5.99 -29.59 7.14
C PHE A 798 -7.52 -29.60 7.35
N GLU A 799 -8.00 -29.28 8.56
CA GLU A 799 -9.44 -29.38 8.93
C GLU A 799 -10.03 -28.21 9.75
N ALA A 800 -9.21 -27.28 10.24
CA ALA A 800 -9.70 -26.16 11.05
C ALA A 800 -10.47 -25.13 10.21
N GLY A 801 -11.52 -24.51 10.77
CA GLY A 801 -12.19 -23.36 10.14
C GLY A 801 -12.89 -23.62 8.81
N TYR A 802 -13.33 -24.85 8.50
CA TYR A 802 -13.97 -25.18 7.22
C TYR A 802 -13.13 -24.76 6.00
N PRO A 803 -11.98 -25.44 5.78
CA PRO A 803 -11.08 -25.14 4.67
C PRO A 803 -11.67 -25.58 3.33
N ASN A 804 -11.40 -24.83 2.27
CA ASN A 804 -11.90 -25.16 0.93
C ASN A 804 -10.97 -24.74 -0.23
N GLU A 805 -11.05 -23.49 -0.67
CA GLU A 805 -10.44 -22.99 -1.90
C GLU A 805 -8.94 -22.76 -1.70
N THR A 806 -8.12 -23.21 -2.65
CA THR A 806 -6.66 -23.17 -2.52
C THR A 806 -5.94 -22.65 -3.77
N SER A 807 -4.66 -22.36 -3.62
CA SER A 807 -3.73 -22.23 -4.74
C SER A 807 -2.36 -22.71 -4.29
N ILE A 808 -1.76 -23.65 -5.02
CA ILE A 808 -0.44 -24.20 -4.74
C ILE A 808 0.56 -23.65 -5.75
N LEU A 809 1.72 -23.22 -5.26
CA LEU A 809 2.89 -22.81 -6.01
C LEU A 809 4.06 -23.70 -5.61
N PHE A 810 4.79 -24.26 -6.57
CA PHE A 810 6.04 -24.98 -6.34
C PHE A 810 7.21 -24.07 -6.72
N GLN A 811 8.12 -23.86 -5.77
CA GLN A 811 9.29 -22.99 -5.93
C GLN A 811 10.49 -23.78 -6.46
N ALA A 812 11.49 -23.04 -6.97
CA ALA A 812 12.69 -23.62 -7.57
C ALA A 812 13.56 -24.43 -6.60
N ASP A 813 13.49 -24.14 -5.30
CA ASP A 813 14.15 -24.90 -4.23
C ASP A 813 13.41 -26.19 -3.85
N GLY A 814 12.26 -26.46 -4.48
CA GLY A 814 11.41 -27.61 -4.22
C GLY A 814 10.34 -27.36 -3.16
N GLN A 815 10.31 -26.22 -2.47
CA GLN A 815 9.25 -25.93 -1.51
C GLN A 815 7.90 -25.72 -2.20
N ALA A 816 6.83 -26.26 -1.62
CA ALA A 816 5.46 -25.96 -1.99
C ALA A 816 4.87 -24.94 -1.02
N ILE A 817 4.24 -23.90 -1.56
CA ILE A 817 3.45 -22.93 -0.82
C ILE A 817 1.98 -23.09 -1.21
N CYS A 818 1.09 -23.13 -0.22
CA CYS A 818 -0.36 -23.20 -0.42
C CYS A 818 -1.08 -22.01 0.23
N LEU A 819 -1.74 -21.19 -0.57
CA LEU A 819 -2.68 -20.18 -0.06
C LEU A 819 -4.07 -20.82 0.08
N LEU A 820 -4.63 -20.84 1.29
CA LEU A 820 -5.89 -21.53 1.62
C LEU A 820 -6.94 -20.56 2.18
N ARG A 821 -8.16 -20.64 1.64
CA ARG A 821 -9.36 -20.02 2.19
C ARG A 821 -10.03 -20.90 3.25
N ARG A 822 -10.64 -20.25 4.24
CA ARG A 822 -11.52 -20.84 5.27
C ARG A 822 -12.80 -20.04 5.43
N ASP A 823 -13.92 -20.72 5.75
CA ASP A 823 -15.23 -20.07 5.94
C ASP A 823 -15.77 -20.13 7.39
N GLY A 824 -15.14 -20.92 8.26
CA GLY A 824 -15.39 -21.02 9.69
C GLY A 824 -14.39 -20.23 10.54
N ASP A 825 -14.62 -20.21 11.84
CA ASP A 825 -13.78 -19.55 12.85
C ASP A 825 -13.50 -18.07 12.53
N SER A 826 -12.22 -17.64 12.58
CA SER A 826 -11.77 -16.29 12.22
C SER A 826 -12.03 -15.93 10.75
N LYS A 827 -12.23 -16.93 9.89
CA LYS A 827 -12.29 -16.82 8.42
C LYS A 827 -11.01 -16.28 7.78
N SER A 828 -9.92 -16.16 8.53
CA SER A 828 -8.63 -15.79 7.98
C SER A 828 -8.10 -16.92 7.09
N GLY A 829 -7.41 -16.53 6.01
CA GLY A 829 -6.69 -17.45 5.17
C GLY A 829 -5.52 -18.10 5.92
N MET A 830 -5.07 -19.24 5.40
CA MET A 830 -3.88 -19.91 5.89
C MET A 830 -2.81 -19.93 4.80
N LEU A 831 -1.56 -19.80 5.20
CA LEU A 831 -0.40 -20.08 4.35
C LEU A 831 0.20 -21.42 4.77
N GLY A 832 0.18 -22.39 3.87
CA GLY A 832 0.78 -23.71 4.06
C GLY A 832 2.17 -23.79 3.42
N LYS A 833 3.13 -24.43 4.07
CA LYS A 833 4.46 -24.75 3.52
C LYS A 833 4.75 -26.23 3.62
N SER A 834 5.42 -26.78 2.61
CA SER A 834 5.85 -28.18 2.63
C SER A 834 7.05 -28.42 1.72
N MET A 835 7.98 -29.29 2.14
CA MET A 835 9.06 -29.79 1.29
C MET A 835 8.65 -31.13 0.64
N PRO A 836 9.29 -31.55 -0.47
CA PRO A 836 9.08 -32.88 -1.03
C PRO A 836 9.33 -33.94 0.05
N PRO A 837 8.52 -35.01 0.13
CA PRO A 837 7.51 -35.45 -0.84
C PRO A 837 6.11 -34.83 -0.64
N TYR A 838 6.00 -33.68 0.05
CA TYR A 838 4.77 -32.90 0.26
C TYR A 838 3.74 -33.55 1.18
N ASP A 839 4.18 -34.37 2.12
CA ASP A 839 3.35 -35.11 3.08
C ASP A 839 3.27 -34.46 4.47
N GLN A 840 4.10 -33.45 4.74
CA GLN A 840 4.13 -32.69 6.00
C GLN A 840 3.93 -31.20 5.73
N TRP A 841 2.88 -30.61 6.31
CA TRP A 841 2.52 -29.22 6.06
C TRP A 841 2.54 -28.40 7.34
N GLU A 842 3.25 -27.28 7.30
CA GLU A 842 3.24 -26.24 8.33
C GLU A 842 2.28 -25.13 7.92
N TRP A 843 1.49 -24.63 8.85
CA TRP A 843 0.40 -23.68 8.56
C TRP A 843 0.52 -22.41 9.40
N ILE A 844 0.44 -21.27 8.74
CA ILE A 844 0.45 -19.93 9.34
C ILE A 844 -0.92 -19.29 9.12
N ASP A 845 -1.55 -18.79 10.20
CA ASP A 845 -2.77 -17.99 10.08
C ASP A 845 -2.40 -16.58 9.62
N MET A 846 -2.94 -16.15 8.47
CA MET A 846 -2.56 -14.89 7.85
C MET A 846 -3.22 -13.66 8.49
N GLY A 847 -4.16 -13.85 9.44
CA GLY A 847 -4.97 -12.78 10.03
C GLY A 847 -5.92 -12.07 9.06
N THR A 848 -5.83 -12.36 7.76
CA THR A 848 -6.58 -11.70 6.69
C THR A 848 -7.52 -12.69 6.02
N ARG A 849 -8.80 -12.34 5.90
CA ARG A 849 -9.77 -13.13 5.15
C ARG A 849 -9.55 -12.94 3.65
N VAL A 850 -9.42 -14.06 2.93
CA VAL A 850 -9.28 -14.12 1.47
C VAL A 850 -10.36 -14.98 0.86
N GLY A 851 -10.68 -14.75 -0.42
CA GLY A 851 -11.60 -15.60 -1.18
C GLY A 851 -11.11 -15.84 -2.60
N GLY A 852 -11.41 -17.01 -3.17
CA GLY A 852 -10.97 -17.46 -4.49
C GLY A 852 -9.50 -17.18 -4.78
N PRO A 853 -8.54 -17.65 -3.94
CA PRO A 853 -7.14 -17.30 -4.09
C PRO A 853 -6.50 -17.89 -5.36
N HIS A 854 -5.55 -17.14 -5.92
CA HIS A 854 -4.58 -17.63 -6.89
C HIS A 854 -3.22 -16.97 -6.62
N ILE A 855 -2.15 -17.75 -6.57
CA ILE A 855 -0.77 -17.25 -6.42
C ILE A 855 0.08 -17.55 -7.65
N LEU A 856 0.97 -16.64 -7.99
CA LEU A 856 1.95 -16.76 -9.08
C LEU A 856 3.29 -16.15 -8.64
N GLN A 857 4.40 -16.82 -8.93
CA GLN A 857 5.74 -16.23 -8.74
C GLN A 857 6.15 -15.45 -10.00
N LEU A 858 6.61 -14.22 -9.81
CA LEU A 858 7.16 -13.38 -10.87
C LEU A 858 8.64 -13.73 -11.14
N PRO A 859 9.22 -13.33 -12.28
CA PRO A 859 10.63 -13.63 -12.60
C PRO A 859 11.65 -13.06 -11.59
N ASP A 860 11.28 -12.02 -10.84
CA ASP A 860 12.10 -11.43 -9.79
C ASP A 860 12.03 -12.18 -8.44
N GLY A 861 11.26 -13.27 -8.38
CA GLY A 861 11.08 -14.11 -7.20
C GLY A 861 9.92 -13.72 -6.29
N ARG A 862 9.33 -12.52 -6.45
CA ARG A 862 8.18 -12.09 -5.65
C ARG A 862 6.94 -12.93 -5.96
N ILE A 863 6.09 -13.15 -4.96
CA ILE A 863 4.85 -13.90 -5.11
C ILE A 863 3.67 -12.94 -5.10
N VAL A 864 2.90 -12.92 -6.19
CA VAL A 864 1.64 -12.20 -6.26
C VAL A 864 0.51 -13.11 -5.81
N ALA A 865 -0.29 -12.66 -4.85
CA ALA A 865 -1.57 -13.24 -4.49
C ALA A 865 -2.71 -12.40 -5.05
N ALA A 866 -3.51 -12.98 -5.94
CA ALA A 866 -4.76 -12.39 -6.40
C ALA A 866 -5.92 -13.02 -5.61
N VAL A 867 -6.66 -12.17 -4.90
CA VAL A 867 -7.66 -12.61 -3.92
C VAL A 867 -8.86 -11.69 -3.88
N ARG A 868 -10.00 -12.20 -3.42
CA ARG A 868 -11.08 -11.37 -2.88
C ARG A 868 -10.73 -10.94 -1.46
N LEU A 869 -10.47 -9.66 -1.25
CA LEU A 869 -10.18 -9.09 0.07
C LEU A 869 -11.45 -8.68 0.81
N TYR A 870 -11.38 -8.75 2.15
CA TYR A 870 -12.46 -8.41 3.06
C TYR A 870 -11.94 -7.56 4.24
N ASP A 871 -11.82 -6.25 4.04
CA ASP A 871 -11.27 -5.29 5.01
C ASP A 871 -12.20 -4.06 5.19
N GLY A 872 -13.50 -4.25 5.00
CA GLY A 872 -14.52 -3.19 4.96
C GLY A 872 -15.00 -2.83 3.55
N ARG A 873 -14.23 -3.17 2.50
CA ARG A 873 -14.66 -3.20 1.09
C ARG A 873 -14.35 -4.57 0.50
N VAL A 874 -15.37 -5.21 -0.08
CA VAL A 874 -15.21 -6.47 -0.82
C VAL A 874 -14.82 -6.18 -2.27
N ARG A 875 -13.65 -6.65 -2.67
CA ARG A 875 -13.06 -6.38 -4.00
C ARG A 875 -12.06 -7.48 -4.39
N THR A 876 -11.79 -7.61 -5.68
CA THR A 876 -10.65 -8.38 -6.19
C THR A 876 -9.40 -7.50 -6.16
N SER A 877 -8.33 -8.01 -5.56
CA SER A 877 -7.08 -7.28 -5.33
C SER A 877 -5.86 -8.12 -5.64
N LEU A 878 -4.79 -7.44 -6.02
CA LEU A 878 -3.45 -7.99 -6.18
C LEU A 878 -2.60 -7.56 -4.98
N CYS A 879 -2.00 -8.55 -4.32
CA CYS A 879 -1.21 -8.37 -3.12
C CYS A 879 0.16 -9.03 -3.28
N TRP A 880 1.19 -8.42 -2.70
CA TRP A 880 2.43 -9.12 -2.41
C TRP A 880 2.19 -10.07 -1.25
N LEU A 881 2.49 -11.35 -1.45
CA LEU A 881 2.48 -12.36 -0.40
C LEU A 881 3.89 -12.48 0.17
N ASN A 882 4.06 -12.17 1.45
CA ASN A 882 5.27 -12.53 2.17
C ASN A 882 5.20 -14.04 2.52
N PRO A 883 6.07 -14.88 1.94
CA PRO A 883 6.01 -16.31 2.19
C PRO A 883 6.40 -16.68 3.63
N GLU A 884 7.19 -15.87 4.33
CA GLU A 884 7.63 -16.15 5.71
C GLU A 884 6.56 -15.85 6.76
N THR A 885 5.82 -14.76 6.58
CA THR A 885 4.85 -14.31 7.59
C THR A 885 3.39 -14.56 7.19
N GLY A 886 3.11 -14.83 5.91
CA GLY A 886 1.74 -14.88 5.39
C GLY A 886 1.09 -13.51 5.23
N ALA A 887 1.82 -12.42 5.45
CA ALA A 887 1.29 -11.06 5.29
C ALA A 887 0.94 -10.77 3.81
N LEU A 888 -0.18 -10.06 3.61
CA LEU A 888 -0.61 -9.56 2.31
C LEU A 888 -0.50 -8.05 2.24
N THR A 889 0.32 -7.54 1.34
CA THR A 889 0.43 -6.10 1.04
C THR A 889 -0.27 -5.80 -0.27
N GLU A 890 -1.48 -5.24 -0.22
CA GLU A 890 -2.21 -4.85 -1.42
C GLU A 890 -1.44 -3.76 -2.18
N PHE A 891 -1.06 -4.04 -3.43
CA PHE A 891 -0.38 -3.08 -4.30
C PHE A 891 -1.28 -2.58 -5.45
N GLN A 892 -2.31 -3.34 -5.83
CA GLN A 892 -3.26 -2.92 -6.86
C GLN A 892 -4.67 -3.46 -6.60
N THR A 893 -5.64 -2.54 -6.52
CA THR A 893 -7.07 -2.88 -6.53
C THR A 893 -7.58 -2.99 -7.97
N LEU A 894 -8.27 -4.08 -8.32
CA LEU A 894 -8.95 -4.17 -9.61
C LEU A 894 -10.35 -3.57 -9.54
N PRO A 895 -10.84 -2.85 -10.56
CA PRO A 895 -12.21 -2.33 -10.61
C PRO A 895 -13.22 -3.46 -10.43
N SER A 896 -13.80 -3.54 -9.23
CA SER A 896 -14.59 -4.68 -8.80
C SER A 896 -15.49 -4.38 -7.60
N GLY A 897 -16.51 -5.21 -7.40
CA GLY A 897 -17.48 -5.05 -6.33
C GLY A 897 -18.68 -5.99 -6.46
N GLY A 898 -19.46 -6.11 -5.38
CA GLY A 898 -20.56 -7.06 -5.30
C GLY A 898 -20.05 -8.50 -5.26
N ASP A 899 -20.58 -9.35 -6.15
CA ASP A 899 -20.03 -10.68 -6.36
C ASP A 899 -18.86 -10.61 -7.36
N THR A 900 -17.67 -10.96 -6.88
CA THR A 900 -16.38 -10.77 -7.56
C THR A 900 -15.37 -11.73 -6.95
N SER A 901 -14.47 -12.34 -7.73
CA SER A 901 -13.27 -13.09 -7.32
C SER A 901 -12.75 -13.96 -8.49
N TYR A 902 -12.06 -15.06 -8.15
CA TYR A 902 -11.56 -16.15 -8.98
C TYR A 902 -10.61 -15.68 -10.07
N PRO A 903 -9.50 -15.03 -9.68
CA PRO A 903 -8.58 -14.51 -10.65
C PRO A 903 -7.78 -15.62 -11.32
N GLY A 904 -7.66 -15.54 -12.65
CA GLY A 904 -6.66 -16.28 -13.42
C GLY A 904 -5.44 -15.40 -13.66
N LEU A 905 -4.23 -15.92 -13.45
CA LEU A 905 -2.97 -15.16 -13.50
C LEU A 905 -2.02 -15.71 -14.56
N VAL A 906 -1.46 -14.82 -15.37
CA VAL A 906 -0.41 -15.15 -16.34
C VAL A 906 0.60 -14.01 -16.37
N TRP A 907 1.89 -14.33 -16.21
CA TRP A 907 2.97 -13.37 -16.46
C TRP A 907 3.44 -13.49 -17.91
N HIS A 908 3.40 -12.39 -18.67
CA HIS A 908 3.82 -12.37 -20.07
C HIS A 908 4.23 -10.95 -20.52
N ASN A 909 5.33 -10.84 -21.26
CA ASN A 909 5.89 -9.58 -21.77
C ASN A 909 5.96 -8.46 -20.71
N ASP A 910 6.59 -8.78 -19.59
CA ASP A 910 6.78 -7.88 -18.44
C ASP A 910 5.48 -7.30 -17.87
N SER A 911 4.38 -8.04 -18.00
CA SER A 911 3.06 -7.65 -17.51
C SER A 911 2.35 -8.82 -16.86
N LEU A 912 1.62 -8.52 -15.79
CA LEU A 912 0.73 -9.46 -15.13
C LEU A 912 -0.67 -9.34 -15.75
N TRP A 913 -1.12 -10.41 -16.39
CA TRP A 913 -2.45 -10.52 -16.96
C TRP A 913 -3.38 -11.22 -15.98
N VAL A 914 -4.53 -10.61 -15.74
CA VAL A 914 -5.49 -11.06 -14.74
C VAL A 914 -6.87 -11.18 -15.37
N SER A 915 -7.44 -12.38 -15.40
CA SER A 915 -8.90 -12.53 -15.59
C SER A 915 -9.58 -12.48 -14.24
N TYR A 916 -10.76 -11.88 -14.13
CA TYR A 916 -11.61 -11.93 -12.93
C TYR A 916 -13.07 -11.69 -13.30
N TYR A 917 -14.03 -12.11 -12.47
CA TYR A 917 -15.43 -11.69 -12.65
C TYR A 917 -15.84 -10.66 -11.60
N SER A 918 -16.85 -9.86 -11.90
CA SER A 918 -17.38 -8.85 -10.99
C SER A 918 -18.82 -8.43 -11.36
N ALA A 919 -19.58 -7.95 -10.36
CA ALA A 919 -20.94 -7.39 -10.52
C ALA A 919 -20.96 -5.85 -10.57
N HIS A 920 -19.80 -5.19 -10.54
CA HIS A 920 -19.70 -3.74 -10.29
C HIS A 920 -20.34 -2.83 -11.37
N GLU A 921 -20.31 -3.20 -12.64
CA GLU A 921 -20.83 -2.35 -13.74
C GLU A 921 -22.30 -2.61 -14.09
N VAL A 922 -22.82 -3.80 -13.80
CA VAL A 922 -24.08 -4.31 -14.39
C VAL A 922 -25.32 -4.07 -13.50
N GLY A 923 -25.13 -3.44 -12.33
CA GLY A 923 -26.20 -3.02 -11.43
C GLY A 923 -26.73 -4.15 -10.52
N ASN A 924 -27.26 -3.75 -9.37
CA ASN A 924 -27.62 -4.64 -8.26
C ASN A 924 -28.92 -5.45 -8.47
N LYS A 925 -29.33 -5.71 -9.72
CA LYS A 925 -30.46 -6.60 -10.03
C LYS A 925 -29.98 -8.04 -9.82
N LYS A 926 -30.09 -8.53 -8.57
CA LYS A 926 -29.83 -9.91 -8.13
C LYS A 926 -28.70 -10.63 -8.91
N PHE A 927 -27.44 -10.26 -8.69
CA PHE A 927 -26.28 -11.09 -9.10
C PHE A 927 -25.95 -11.19 -10.61
N LYS A 928 -26.32 -10.19 -11.45
CA LYS A 928 -25.69 -10.14 -12.77
C LYS A 928 -24.18 -9.92 -12.61
N THR A 929 -23.36 -10.75 -13.24
CA THR A 929 -21.89 -10.63 -13.22
C THR A 929 -21.32 -10.65 -14.63
N ALA A 930 -20.13 -10.09 -14.79
CA ALA A 930 -19.37 -10.14 -16.04
C ALA A 930 -17.91 -10.52 -15.78
N VAL A 931 -17.23 -10.99 -16.83
CA VAL A 931 -15.82 -11.38 -16.82
C VAL A 931 -14.98 -10.29 -17.48
N TYR A 932 -13.86 -9.98 -16.84
CA TYR A 932 -12.92 -8.93 -17.20
C TYR A 932 -11.53 -9.51 -17.38
N ILE A 933 -10.73 -8.86 -18.23
CA ILE A 933 -9.29 -9.02 -18.28
C ILE A 933 -8.62 -7.69 -17.96
N ALA A 934 -7.57 -7.74 -17.15
CA ALA A 934 -6.70 -6.62 -16.83
C ALA A 934 -5.26 -6.94 -17.20
N GLU A 935 -4.57 -5.97 -17.80
CA GLU A 935 -3.11 -5.96 -17.95
C GLU A 935 -2.55 -5.01 -16.90
N VAL A 936 -1.76 -5.54 -15.98
CA VAL A 936 -1.13 -4.80 -14.89
C VAL A 936 0.37 -4.81 -15.13
N LYS A 937 0.95 -3.61 -15.22
CA LYS A 937 2.36 -3.43 -15.55
C LYS A 937 3.00 -2.42 -14.61
N GLU A 938 4.21 -2.74 -14.18
CA GLU A 938 5.10 -1.86 -13.41
C GLU A 938 5.45 -0.54 -14.16
#